data_AF-A0A1M6JFI3-F1
#
_entry.id   AF-A0A1M6JFI3-F1
#
_cell.length_a   1.000
_cell.length_b   1.000
_cell.length_c   1.000
_cell.angle_alpha   90.00
_cell.angle_beta   90.00
_cell.angle_gamma   90.00
#
_symmetry.space_group_name_H-M   'P 1'
#
loop_
_entity.id
_entity.type
_entity.pdbx_description
1 polymer ?
#
loop_
_entity_poly.entity_id
_entity_poly.type
_entity_poly.pdbx_seq_one_letter_code
_entity_poly.pdbx_strand_id
1 'polypeptide(L)'
;MTYLIVEQQQQPPDNLPELLKQLSGKYGLDIYQSRQRLVGRGLSLLHKGERKALEEISPLLTANNFVHYLVDPRKPEFVPLRLRSLSIENEKIVFTTQKREVVIPKGANLLVLFAEMSGALAEKSVSQLLSSHAYRGRDNVRHIAEHKVFRTILQGKPILDIYLLDADNTVIDAVRIFPGKFDPKGLGERATVSATQNLDRILKLVEEYAGEFTLATDFGLVNLPGCNLRRETPDEPDTQRQNQLSLARYGWLRADILRAGPVLTSAPEKESELRDSIAAAMLTQNPALAAGSQVEEILPIAEQIAKEIERDDPVKEKKPPVTAEEGLPAPPPIRPTCNWSKPSFWFGSAGAAIAIAIVALFELDSSDSFGDLAAKAFQSGFIFLLLSALLVWSGFSFIRLKRQIENTPTSKARSIAMGMVEVKGRAIRQYALISPMSQIPCVFYRLTKFRRENNQWQVTSSSTSDSVPFLLEDDTGKVEIDPAGCRVSAGTKYEGRPGTTGMFDMHHPADSDEKWVEEVVIEGTLLYVLGFASVKRSNEPTMAQKKVEALRELKRNPQAIEQFDADGDGRISEQEWDSARQAVADKVLREELQKKKQRKKQEEHIVIGKKKGRPMVIAETHSEERLTGRYAIYASLMLAAAVGLAAWGINNLLNFFT
;
A
#
# COMPACT_ATOMS: atom_id res chain seq x y z
N MET A 1 -34.13 15.21 5.15
CA MET A 1 -33.52 14.10 4.39
C MET A 1 -32.88 13.17 5.39
N THR A 2 -33.24 11.90 5.34
CA THR A 2 -32.73 10.86 6.23
C THR A 2 -31.38 10.37 5.73
N TYR A 3 -30.50 9.98 6.64
CA TYR A 3 -29.18 9.41 6.37
C TYR A 3 -29.20 7.92 6.67
N LEU A 4 -28.72 7.12 5.71
CA LEU A 4 -28.39 5.72 5.90
C LEU A 4 -26.89 5.63 6.21
N ILE A 5 -26.57 5.46 7.50
CA ILE A 5 -25.21 5.38 8.00
C ILE A 5 -24.88 3.91 8.27
N VAL A 6 -23.72 3.46 7.84
CA VAL A 6 -23.24 2.09 8.04
C VAL A 6 -21.97 2.10 8.89
N GLU A 7 -21.82 1.10 9.73
CA GLU A 7 -20.54 0.79 10.36
C GLU A 7 -19.68 -0.01 9.39
N GLN A 8 -18.50 0.51 9.08
CA GLN A 8 -17.59 -0.11 8.12
C GLN A 8 -16.97 -1.36 8.70
N GLN A 9 -16.87 -2.40 7.88
CA GLN A 9 -16.19 -3.64 8.26
C GLN A 9 -14.75 -3.61 7.75
N GLN A 10 -13.81 -3.95 8.65
CA GLN A 10 -12.37 -4.05 8.31
C GLN A 10 -12.09 -5.28 7.45
N GLN A 11 -12.83 -6.37 7.70
CA GLN A 11 -12.83 -7.59 6.92
C GLN A 11 -14.18 -7.69 6.23
N PRO A 12 -14.27 -7.32 4.94
CA PRO A 12 -15.52 -7.44 4.22
C PRO A 12 -15.92 -8.92 4.10
N PRO A 13 -17.23 -9.21 4.01
CA PRO A 13 -17.69 -10.57 3.82
C PRO A 13 -17.32 -11.07 2.42
N ASP A 14 -17.14 -12.39 2.25
CA ASP A 14 -16.73 -13.01 0.98
C ASP A 14 -17.70 -12.69 -0.17
N ASN A 15 -18.97 -12.43 0.16
CA ASN A 15 -20.03 -12.10 -0.79
C ASN A 15 -20.14 -10.60 -1.12
N LEU A 16 -19.17 -9.76 -0.70
CA LEU A 16 -19.15 -8.32 -1.00
C LEU A 16 -19.35 -8.00 -2.49
N PRO A 17 -18.73 -8.70 -3.47
CA PRO A 17 -18.93 -8.38 -4.89
C PRO A 17 -20.39 -8.52 -5.33
N GLU A 18 -21.11 -9.49 -4.77
CA GLU A 18 -22.53 -9.73 -5.07
C GLU A 18 -23.42 -8.68 -4.41
N LEU A 19 -23.12 -8.34 -3.15
CA LEU A 19 -23.76 -7.24 -2.43
C LEU A 19 -23.66 -5.92 -3.22
N LEU A 20 -22.49 -5.59 -3.74
CA LEU A 20 -22.26 -4.36 -4.51
C LEU A 20 -23.05 -4.34 -5.83
N LYS A 21 -23.17 -5.48 -6.51
CA LYS A 21 -24.02 -5.59 -7.71
C LYS A 21 -25.49 -5.37 -7.39
N GLN A 22 -25.98 -5.94 -6.28
CA GLN A 22 -27.37 -5.76 -5.85
C GLN A 22 -27.67 -4.31 -5.45
N LEU A 23 -26.75 -3.66 -4.71
CA LEU A 23 -26.84 -2.23 -4.38
C LEU A 23 -26.92 -1.35 -5.64
N SER A 24 -26.12 -1.67 -6.65
CA SER A 24 -26.10 -0.92 -7.91
C SER A 24 -27.33 -1.19 -8.78
N GLY A 25 -27.68 -2.46 -8.98
CA GLY A 25 -28.78 -2.85 -9.87
C GLY A 25 -30.16 -2.47 -9.33
N LYS A 26 -30.40 -2.65 -8.02
CA LYS A 26 -31.71 -2.44 -7.41
C LYS A 26 -31.91 -1.01 -6.89
N TYR A 27 -30.87 -0.37 -6.38
CA TYR A 27 -30.96 0.93 -5.70
C TYR A 27 -30.15 2.05 -6.39
N GLY A 28 -29.52 1.76 -7.54
CA GLY A 28 -28.80 2.77 -8.33
C GLY A 28 -27.54 3.30 -7.65
N LEU A 29 -26.99 2.60 -6.66
CA LEU A 29 -25.78 3.02 -5.95
C LEU A 29 -24.52 2.67 -6.75
N ASP A 30 -23.59 3.61 -6.86
CA ASP A 30 -22.32 3.34 -7.54
C ASP A 30 -21.52 2.24 -6.81
N ILE A 31 -21.00 1.27 -7.57
CA ILE A 31 -20.27 0.09 -7.03
C ILE A 31 -19.01 0.53 -6.31
N TYR A 32 -18.26 1.47 -6.88
CA TYR A 32 -16.98 1.91 -6.33
C TYR A 32 -17.19 2.70 -5.03
N GLN A 33 -18.13 3.64 -5.03
CA GLN A 33 -18.51 4.40 -3.85
C GLN A 33 -19.06 3.47 -2.76
N SER A 34 -20.01 2.59 -3.08
CA SER A 34 -20.57 1.62 -2.12
C SER A 34 -19.47 0.79 -1.45
N ARG A 35 -18.48 0.30 -2.22
CA ARG A 35 -17.32 -0.42 -1.67
C ARG A 35 -16.52 0.46 -0.69
N GLN A 36 -16.22 1.70 -1.06
CA GLN A 36 -15.51 2.63 -0.18
C GLN A 36 -16.31 3.00 1.08
N ARG A 37 -17.65 2.96 1.01
CA ARG A 37 -18.53 3.25 2.14
C ARG A 37 -18.73 2.05 3.07
N LEU A 38 -18.66 0.82 2.58
CA LEU A 38 -18.83 -0.41 3.38
C LEU A 38 -17.52 -0.96 3.96
N VAL A 39 -16.41 -0.77 3.27
CA VAL A 39 -15.10 -1.31 3.68
C VAL A 39 -14.25 -0.23 4.33
N GLY A 40 -13.78 -0.47 5.55
CA GLY A 40 -12.95 0.47 6.29
C GLY A 40 -13.14 0.36 7.80
N ARG A 41 -13.07 1.51 8.48
CA ARG A 41 -13.22 1.60 9.93
C ARG A 41 -14.06 2.82 10.30
N GLY A 42 -15.00 2.61 11.21
CA GLY A 42 -15.85 3.67 11.75
C GLY A 42 -17.13 3.85 10.93
N LEU A 43 -17.80 4.97 11.14
CA LEU A 43 -19.07 5.25 10.48
C LEU A 43 -18.89 5.92 9.11
N SER A 44 -19.78 5.55 8.18
CA SER A 44 -19.80 6.12 6.84
C SER A 44 -21.24 6.35 6.37
N LEU A 45 -21.49 7.48 5.71
CA LEU A 45 -22.75 7.69 5.01
C LEU A 45 -22.78 6.84 3.75
N LEU A 46 -23.67 5.86 3.67
CA LEU A 46 -23.90 5.06 2.47
C LEU A 46 -24.79 5.81 1.47
N HIS A 47 -25.94 6.32 1.94
CA HIS A 47 -26.88 7.05 1.09
C HIS A 47 -27.72 8.06 1.89
N LYS A 48 -28.32 9.04 1.20
CA LYS A 48 -29.23 10.03 1.79
C LYS A 48 -30.46 10.19 0.89
N GLY A 49 -31.63 10.32 1.48
CA GLY A 49 -32.87 10.38 0.70
C GLY A 49 -34.13 10.48 1.55
N GLU A 50 -35.25 10.05 0.96
CA GLU A 50 -36.50 9.81 1.67
C GLU A 50 -36.38 8.55 2.52
N ARG A 51 -36.95 8.58 3.73
CA ARG A 51 -36.84 7.50 4.70
C ARG A 51 -37.30 6.15 4.15
N LYS A 52 -38.44 6.12 3.46
CA LYS A 52 -39.01 4.90 2.86
C LYS A 52 -38.06 4.22 1.87
N ALA A 53 -37.41 5.00 1.00
CA ALA A 53 -36.46 4.46 0.03
C ALA A 53 -35.20 3.87 0.68
N LEU A 54 -34.76 4.44 1.81
CA LEU A 54 -33.61 3.93 2.56
C LEU A 54 -33.95 2.67 3.36
N GLU A 55 -35.17 2.59 3.90
CA GLU A 55 -35.69 1.41 4.59
C GLU A 55 -35.72 0.17 3.67
N GLU A 56 -35.88 0.35 2.35
CA GLU A 56 -35.80 -0.76 1.40
C GLU A 56 -34.39 -1.35 1.25
N ILE A 57 -33.33 -0.59 1.58
CA ILE A 57 -31.92 -1.04 1.52
C ILE A 57 -31.55 -1.83 2.78
N SER A 58 -32.16 -1.50 3.92
CA SER A 58 -31.87 -2.09 5.23
C SER A 58 -31.86 -3.63 5.26
N PRO A 59 -32.85 -4.37 4.71
CA PRO A 59 -32.83 -5.83 4.73
C PRO A 59 -31.60 -6.45 4.07
N LEU A 60 -31.11 -5.83 2.99
CA LEU A 60 -29.94 -6.29 2.26
C LEU A 60 -28.64 -6.04 3.04
N LEU A 61 -28.55 -4.95 3.78
CA LEU A 61 -27.43 -4.71 4.70
C LEU A 61 -27.47 -5.69 5.88
N THR A 62 -28.66 -5.92 6.46
CA THR A 62 -28.86 -6.87 7.56
C THR A 62 -28.47 -8.29 7.16
N ALA A 63 -28.90 -8.76 5.99
CA ALA A 63 -28.58 -10.11 5.48
C ALA A 63 -27.07 -10.34 5.30
N ASN A 64 -26.29 -9.26 5.19
CA ASN A 64 -24.83 -9.28 5.03
C ASN A 64 -24.10 -8.86 6.31
N ASN A 65 -24.79 -8.85 7.46
CA ASN A 65 -24.26 -8.50 8.79
C ASN A 65 -23.68 -7.08 8.91
N PHE A 66 -24.15 -6.12 8.10
CA PHE A 66 -23.77 -4.71 8.26
C PHE A 66 -24.65 -4.02 9.29
N VAL A 67 -24.04 -3.56 10.38
CA VAL A 67 -24.69 -2.67 11.35
C VAL A 67 -24.93 -1.32 10.66
N HIS A 68 -26.19 -0.85 10.72
CA HIS A 68 -26.58 0.38 10.05
C HIS A 68 -27.68 1.12 10.80
N TYR A 69 -27.82 2.40 10.49
CA TYR A 69 -28.64 3.37 11.20
C TYR A 69 -29.41 4.23 10.21
N LEU A 70 -30.68 4.47 10.48
CA LEU A 70 -31.51 5.43 9.76
C LEU A 70 -31.71 6.68 10.62
N VAL A 71 -30.96 7.73 10.28
CA VAL A 71 -30.80 8.90 11.15
C VAL A 71 -31.36 10.13 10.46
N ASP A 72 -32.23 10.85 11.16
CA ASP A 72 -32.71 12.17 10.76
C ASP A 72 -31.86 13.23 11.49
N PRO A 73 -30.82 13.79 10.84
CA PRO A 73 -29.83 14.63 11.50
C PRO A 73 -30.44 15.96 11.94
N ARG A 74 -30.23 16.31 13.22
CA ARG A 74 -30.60 17.62 13.75
C ARG A 74 -29.51 18.65 13.48
N LYS A 75 -29.92 19.92 13.38
CA LYS A 75 -28.96 21.03 13.35
C LYS A 75 -28.44 21.24 14.78
N PRO A 76 -27.12 21.41 14.98
CA PRO A 76 -26.59 21.75 16.29
C PRO A 76 -27.23 23.04 16.83
N GLU A 77 -27.86 22.97 17.99
CA GLU A 77 -28.44 24.15 18.64
C GLU A 77 -27.36 25.02 19.27
N PHE A 78 -26.31 24.40 19.80
CA PHE A 78 -25.18 25.08 20.40
C PHE A 78 -23.87 24.30 20.20
N VAL A 79 -22.76 25.02 20.42
CA VAL A 79 -21.40 24.48 20.42
C VAL A 79 -20.97 24.30 21.88
N PRO A 80 -20.24 23.22 22.22
CA PRO A 80 -19.76 23.00 23.58
C PRO A 80 -19.01 24.19 24.18
N LEU A 81 -19.31 24.47 25.45
CA LEU A 81 -18.77 25.62 26.16
C LEU A 81 -17.34 25.35 26.64
N ARG A 82 -16.44 26.32 26.47
CA ARG A 82 -15.04 26.15 26.86
C ARG A 82 -14.89 26.12 28.39
N LEU A 83 -14.27 25.05 28.91
CA LEU A 83 -13.95 24.89 30.31
C LEU A 83 -12.99 25.98 30.83
N ARG A 84 -13.25 26.49 32.03
CA ARG A 84 -12.36 27.40 32.78
C ARG A 84 -11.81 26.75 34.04
N SER A 85 -12.66 26.10 34.82
CA SER A 85 -12.29 25.36 36.04
C SER A 85 -13.31 24.25 36.26
N LEU A 86 -12.97 23.27 37.09
CA LEU A 86 -13.92 22.25 37.54
C LEU A 86 -13.89 22.13 39.06
N SER A 87 -14.96 21.60 39.64
CA SER A 87 -15.00 21.11 41.01
C SER A 87 -15.61 19.71 41.03
N ILE A 88 -15.04 18.86 41.87
CA ILE A 88 -15.46 17.46 42.03
C ILE A 88 -16.19 17.37 43.37
N GLU A 89 -17.44 16.93 43.33
CA GLU A 89 -18.28 16.66 44.51
C GLU A 89 -18.74 15.21 44.47
N ASN A 90 -19.13 14.63 45.61
CA ASN A 90 -19.43 13.19 45.70
C ASN A 90 -20.51 12.69 44.73
N GLU A 91 -21.49 13.54 44.40
CA GLU A 91 -22.67 13.19 43.57
C GLU A 91 -22.69 13.90 42.22
N LYS A 92 -21.73 14.78 41.93
CA LYS A 92 -21.69 15.54 40.67
C LYS A 92 -20.32 16.13 40.37
N ILE A 93 -20.06 16.36 39.09
CA ILE A 93 -18.94 17.18 38.61
C ILE A 93 -19.51 18.49 38.11
N VAL A 94 -18.96 19.62 38.59
CA VAL A 94 -19.36 20.95 38.12
C VAL A 94 -18.25 21.52 37.25
N PHE A 95 -18.56 21.77 35.99
CA PHE A 95 -17.67 22.43 35.03
C PHE A 95 -18.04 23.90 34.91
N THR A 96 -17.18 24.78 35.43
CA THR A 96 -17.36 26.23 35.30
C THR A 96 -16.86 26.68 33.92
N THR A 97 -17.73 27.31 33.14
CA THR A 97 -17.40 27.89 31.83
C THR A 97 -17.56 29.41 31.86
N GLN A 98 -17.25 30.11 30.76
CA GLN A 98 -17.40 31.57 30.70
C GLN A 98 -18.85 32.05 30.80
N LYS A 99 -19.82 31.23 30.38
CA LYS A 99 -21.22 31.64 30.25
C LYS A 99 -22.10 31.11 31.38
N ARG A 100 -21.90 29.83 31.73
CA ARG A 100 -22.68 29.12 32.75
C ARG A 100 -21.89 27.94 33.31
N GLU A 101 -22.42 27.33 34.35
CA GLU A 101 -21.92 26.05 34.85
C GLU A 101 -22.62 24.90 34.14
N VAL A 102 -21.85 23.85 33.82
CA VAL A 102 -22.36 22.59 33.27
C VAL A 102 -22.20 21.54 34.36
N VAL A 103 -23.31 20.97 34.83
CA VAL A 103 -23.31 20.01 35.93
C VAL A 103 -23.54 18.61 35.38
N ILE A 104 -22.61 17.69 35.67
CA ILE A 104 -22.74 16.27 35.35
C ILE A 104 -23.07 15.53 36.65
N PRO A 105 -24.33 15.10 36.84
CA PRO A 105 -24.68 14.26 37.98
C PRO A 105 -24.04 12.88 37.85
N LYS A 106 -23.79 12.24 38.98
CA LYS A 106 -23.36 10.83 39.01
C LYS A 106 -24.46 9.93 38.42
N GLY A 107 -24.07 8.98 37.60
CA GLY A 107 -25.00 8.13 36.84
C GLY A 107 -25.52 8.75 35.54
N ALA A 108 -24.98 9.88 35.08
CA ALA A 108 -25.39 10.51 33.83
C ALA A 108 -25.07 9.66 32.58
N ASN A 109 -25.87 9.82 31.53
CA ASN A 109 -25.55 9.30 30.19
C ASN A 109 -24.69 10.31 29.44
N LEU A 110 -23.47 9.91 29.08
CA LEU A 110 -22.44 10.78 28.53
C LEU A 110 -21.93 10.28 27.19
N LEU A 111 -21.94 11.19 26.21
CA LEU A 111 -21.21 11.03 24.96
C LEU A 111 -19.94 11.86 25.01
N VAL A 112 -18.80 11.19 24.92
CA VAL A 112 -17.47 11.82 24.99
C VAL A 112 -16.76 11.67 23.66
N LEU A 113 -16.29 12.79 23.11
CA LEU A 113 -15.49 12.82 21.89
C LEU A 113 -14.05 13.19 22.24
N PHE A 114 -13.12 12.33 21.89
CA PHE A 114 -11.70 12.57 22.06
C PHE A 114 -11.02 12.66 20.70
N ALA A 115 -10.80 13.90 20.24
CA ALA A 115 -10.46 14.22 18.86
C ALA A 115 -9.03 14.76 18.72
N GLU A 116 -8.37 14.42 17.62
CA GLU A 116 -7.07 14.96 17.22
C GLU A 116 -7.25 15.97 16.09
N MET A 117 -6.84 17.23 16.32
CA MET A 117 -7.18 18.34 15.43
C MET A 117 -6.09 18.72 14.42
N SER A 118 -4.88 18.18 14.53
CA SER A 118 -3.79 18.48 13.58
C SER A 118 -3.91 17.68 12.28
N GLY A 119 -4.55 16.52 12.31
CA GLY A 119 -4.64 15.61 11.17
C GLY A 119 -3.63 14.46 11.22
N ALA A 120 -2.72 14.46 12.20
CA ALA A 120 -1.71 13.43 12.39
C ALA A 120 -2.32 12.02 12.56
N LEU A 121 -3.49 11.92 13.21
CA LEU A 121 -4.19 10.64 13.33
C LEU A 121 -4.59 10.07 11.97
N ALA A 122 -5.12 10.92 11.10
CA ALA A 122 -5.55 10.51 9.77
C ALA A 122 -4.37 10.19 8.85
N GLU A 123 -3.28 10.97 8.91
CA GLU A 123 -2.05 10.68 8.18
C GLU A 123 -1.44 9.33 8.56
N LYS A 124 -1.35 9.05 9.88
CA LYS A 124 -0.90 7.74 10.35
C LYS A 124 -1.84 6.64 9.88
N SER A 125 -3.16 6.87 9.89
CA SER A 125 -4.14 5.88 9.45
C SER A 125 -3.95 5.54 7.97
N VAL A 126 -3.83 6.56 7.11
CA VAL A 126 -3.55 6.36 5.67
C VAL A 126 -2.21 5.64 5.47
N SER A 127 -1.16 6.03 6.19
CA SER A 127 0.15 5.37 6.10
C SER A 127 0.10 3.89 6.52
N GLN A 128 -0.67 3.57 7.56
CA GLN A 128 -0.89 2.20 8.01
C GLN A 128 -1.69 1.38 6.98
N LEU A 129 -2.70 1.99 6.35
CA LEU A 129 -3.46 1.37 5.26
C LEU A 129 -2.55 1.06 4.06
N LEU A 130 -1.79 2.03 3.59
CA LEU A 130 -0.88 1.89 2.44
C LEU A 130 0.20 0.84 2.70
N SER A 131 0.85 0.88 3.87
CA SER A 131 1.83 -0.14 4.24
C SER A 131 1.19 -1.53 4.34
N SER A 132 0.02 -1.67 4.97
CA SER A 132 -0.66 -2.97 5.03
C SER A 132 -1.03 -3.50 3.65
N HIS A 133 -1.49 -2.63 2.74
CA HIS A 133 -1.73 -2.97 1.34
C HIS A 133 -0.47 -3.42 0.62
N ALA A 134 0.66 -2.73 0.83
CA ALA A 134 1.92 -3.06 0.19
C ALA A 134 2.47 -4.42 0.63
N TYR A 135 2.36 -4.74 1.92
CA TYR A 135 2.91 -5.97 2.48
C TYR A 135 1.94 -7.17 2.38
N ARG A 136 0.62 -6.96 2.47
CA ARG A 136 -0.38 -8.04 2.63
C ARG A 136 -1.42 -8.11 1.52
N GLY A 137 -1.32 -7.24 0.50
CA GLY A 137 -2.26 -7.22 -0.62
C GLY A 137 -3.55 -6.46 -0.32
N ARG A 138 -4.53 -6.58 -1.23
CA ARG A 138 -5.75 -5.77 -1.21
C ARG A 138 -6.77 -6.19 -0.13
N ASP A 139 -6.69 -7.43 0.30
CA ASP A 139 -7.76 -8.07 1.09
C ASP A 139 -7.41 -8.24 2.58
N ASN A 140 -6.16 -7.98 2.97
CA ASN A 140 -5.66 -8.10 4.35
C ASN A 140 -5.15 -6.77 4.93
N VAL A 141 -5.97 -5.74 4.81
CA VAL A 141 -5.68 -4.38 5.29
C VAL A 141 -5.75 -4.34 6.83
N ARG A 142 -4.69 -3.84 7.47
CA ARG A 142 -4.67 -3.63 8.92
C ARG A 142 -4.89 -2.17 9.24
N HIS A 143 -5.85 -1.88 10.11
CA HIS A 143 -6.06 -0.55 10.67
C HIS A 143 -5.17 -0.31 11.90
N ILE A 144 -5.05 0.95 12.32
CA ILE A 144 -4.34 1.32 13.56
C ILE A 144 -5.08 0.73 14.76
N ALA A 145 -4.40 -0.03 15.61
CA ALA A 145 -4.96 -0.54 16.86
C ALA A 145 -5.44 0.61 17.79
N GLU A 146 -6.50 0.40 18.56
CA GLU A 146 -7.14 1.44 19.38
C GLU A 146 -6.19 2.13 20.36
N HIS A 147 -5.33 1.38 21.04
CA HIS A 147 -4.31 1.94 21.93
C HIS A 147 -3.34 2.90 21.21
N LYS A 148 -3.06 2.68 19.92
CA LYS A 148 -2.23 3.60 19.10
C LYS A 148 -3.01 4.84 18.67
N VAL A 149 -4.33 4.73 18.46
CA VAL A 149 -5.21 5.88 18.20
C VAL A 149 -5.19 6.81 19.39
N PHE A 150 -5.47 6.28 20.59
CA PHE A 150 -5.48 7.05 21.84
C PHE A 150 -4.15 7.78 22.09
N ARG A 151 -3.03 7.07 21.95
CA ARG A 151 -1.69 7.65 22.07
C ARG A 151 -1.43 8.75 21.04
N THR A 152 -1.89 8.56 19.80
CA THR A 152 -1.71 9.56 18.74
C THR A 152 -2.52 10.81 19.01
N ILE A 153 -3.74 10.68 19.52
CA ILE A 153 -4.58 11.83 19.92
C ILE A 153 -3.85 12.66 20.99
N LEU A 154 -3.34 12.00 22.05
CA LEU A 154 -2.60 12.68 23.12
C LEU A 154 -1.32 13.38 22.63
N GLN A 155 -0.63 12.82 21.63
CA GLN A 155 0.61 13.38 21.08
C GLN A 155 0.38 14.55 20.10
N GLY A 156 -0.82 14.67 19.52
CA GLY A 156 -1.16 15.69 18.54
C GLY A 156 -1.73 16.96 19.19
N LYS A 157 -2.83 17.46 18.62
CA LYS A 157 -3.64 18.56 19.19
C LYS A 157 -4.97 18.00 19.73
N PRO A 158 -4.99 17.45 20.94
CA PRO A 158 -6.19 16.83 21.48
C PRO A 158 -7.23 17.87 21.90
N ILE A 159 -8.50 17.56 21.63
CA ILE A 159 -9.68 18.22 22.19
C ILE A 159 -10.58 17.14 22.78
N LEU A 160 -11.12 17.42 23.97
CA LEU A 160 -12.12 16.59 24.62
C LEU A 160 -13.45 17.35 24.67
N ASP A 161 -14.47 16.83 24.00
CA ASP A 161 -15.84 17.31 24.14
C ASP A 161 -16.65 16.29 24.93
N ILE A 162 -17.41 16.77 25.93
CA ILE A 162 -18.31 15.94 26.74
C ILE A 162 -19.71 16.48 26.54
N TYR A 163 -20.62 15.62 26.13
CA TYR A 163 -22.04 15.90 25.93
C TYR A 163 -22.84 15.15 26.99
N LEU A 164 -23.67 15.88 27.74
CA LEU A 164 -24.66 15.32 28.64
C LEU A 164 -25.92 15.00 27.85
N LEU A 165 -26.36 13.75 27.93
CA LEU A 165 -27.55 13.27 27.24
C LEU A 165 -28.71 13.04 28.23
N ASP A 166 -29.94 13.24 27.75
CA ASP A 166 -31.14 12.80 28.45
C ASP A 166 -31.44 11.31 28.20
N ALA A 167 -32.57 10.83 28.72
CA ALA A 167 -33.02 9.45 28.54
C ALA A 167 -33.31 9.09 27.07
N ASP A 168 -33.58 10.08 26.21
CA ASP A 168 -33.85 9.91 24.78
C ASP A 168 -32.60 10.16 23.91
N ASN A 169 -31.41 10.15 24.51
CA ASN A 169 -30.13 10.44 23.84
C ASN A 169 -30.11 11.83 23.14
N THR A 170 -30.85 12.80 23.67
CA THR A 170 -30.82 14.20 23.23
C THR A 170 -29.83 14.99 24.07
N VAL A 171 -29.08 15.86 23.39
CA VAL A 171 -28.04 16.69 24.00
C VAL A 171 -28.66 17.78 24.88
N ILE A 172 -28.39 17.73 26.18
CA ILE A 172 -28.85 18.72 27.17
C ILE A 172 -27.82 19.85 27.30
N ASP A 173 -26.56 19.48 27.55
CA ASP A 173 -25.47 20.43 27.74
C ASP A 173 -24.15 19.82 27.24
N ALA A 174 -23.14 20.65 26.99
CA ALA A 174 -21.84 20.17 26.55
C ALA A 174 -20.69 21.10 26.95
N VAL A 175 -19.57 20.49 27.30
CA VAL A 175 -18.32 21.18 27.66
C VAL A 175 -17.18 20.75 26.74
N ARG A 176 -16.36 21.71 26.32
CA ARG A 176 -15.14 21.50 25.55
C ARG A 176 -13.92 21.84 26.37
N ILE A 177 -12.98 20.92 26.39
CA ILE A 177 -11.77 21.00 27.19
C ILE A 177 -10.58 21.02 26.24
N PHE A 178 -9.75 22.05 26.41
CA PHE A 178 -8.49 22.18 25.72
C PHE A 178 -7.35 21.98 26.73
N PRO A 179 -6.29 21.24 26.39
CA PRO A 179 -5.14 21.08 27.27
C PRO A 179 -4.53 22.45 27.60
N GLY A 180 -4.24 22.67 28.88
CA GLY A 180 -3.55 23.89 29.37
C GLY A 180 -4.39 25.17 29.35
N LYS A 181 -5.70 25.06 29.09
CA LYS A 181 -6.61 26.20 28.90
C LYS A 181 -7.72 26.27 29.96
N PHE A 182 -7.59 25.50 31.05
CA PHE A 182 -8.43 25.46 32.25
C PHE A 182 -7.55 25.35 33.51
N ASP A 183 -8.09 25.69 34.67
CA ASP A 183 -7.41 25.55 35.97
C ASP A 183 -7.46 24.08 36.46
N PRO A 184 -6.30 23.39 36.55
CA PRO A 184 -6.25 21.99 36.96
C PRO A 184 -6.42 21.79 38.47
N LYS A 185 -6.40 22.84 39.31
CA LYS A 185 -6.57 22.70 40.77
C LYS A 185 -7.84 21.95 41.18
N GLY A 186 -8.88 22.08 40.36
CA GLY A 186 -10.15 21.36 40.53
C GLY A 186 -10.05 19.84 40.49
N LEU A 187 -8.97 19.28 39.93
CA LEU A 187 -8.71 17.84 39.92
C LEU A 187 -8.16 17.32 41.26
N GLY A 188 -7.80 18.20 42.20
CA GLY A 188 -7.22 17.82 43.49
C GLY A 188 -5.96 16.98 43.30
N GLU A 189 -5.89 15.85 44.01
CA GLU A 189 -4.74 14.92 43.96
C GLU A 189 -4.56 14.25 42.58
N ARG A 190 -5.59 14.27 41.72
CA ARG A 190 -5.50 13.72 40.35
C ARG A 190 -4.76 14.66 39.41
N ALA A 191 -4.55 15.91 39.79
CA ALA A 191 -3.87 16.90 38.97
C ALA A 191 -2.41 16.48 38.71
N THR A 192 -1.97 16.64 37.46
CA THR A 192 -0.61 16.37 37.03
C THR A 192 0.03 17.64 36.45
N VAL A 193 1.35 17.63 36.32
CA VAL A 193 2.11 18.75 35.72
C VAL A 193 1.84 18.87 34.22
N SER A 194 1.47 17.78 33.54
CA SER A 194 1.23 17.77 32.10
C SER A 194 -0.22 18.13 31.78
N ALA A 195 -0.40 19.21 31.01
CA ALA A 195 -1.68 19.67 30.50
C ALA A 195 -2.44 18.57 29.73
N THR A 196 -1.74 17.74 28.97
CA THR A 196 -2.31 16.64 28.20
C THR A 196 -2.70 15.47 29.10
N GLN A 197 -1.89 15.15 30.11
CA GLN A 197 -2.24 14.11 31.09
C GLN A 197 -3.45 14.54 31.94
N ASN A 198 -3.59 15.82 32.26
CA ASN A 198 -4.79 16.33 32.94
C ASN A 198 -6.07 16.11 32.12
N LEU A 199 -5.98 16.09 30.79
CA LEU A 199 -7.10 15.76 29.91
C LEU A 199 -7.51 14.28 30.04
N ASP A 200 -6.54 13.37 30.07
CA ASP A 200 -6.76 11.94 30.34
C ASP A 200 -7.35 11.69 31.75
N ARG A 201 -6.92 12.48 32.74
CA ARG A 201 -7.50 12.42 34.11
C ARG A 201 -8.95 12.88 34.15
N ILE A 202 -9.32 13.90 33.39
CA ILE A 202 -10.73 14.31 33.26
C ILE A 202 -11.53 13.23 32.55
N LEU A 203 -11.03 12.66 31.46
CA LEU A 203 -11.70 11.58 30.74
C LEU A 203 -12.05 10.41 31.68
N LYS A 204 -11.07 9.93 32.47
CA LYS A 204 -11.26 8.86 33.46
C LYS A 204 -12.22 9.25 34.58
N LEU A 205 -12.12 10.48 35.09
CA LEU A 205 -13.05 10.99 36.09
C LEU A 205 -14.50 10.99 35.57
N VAL A 206 -14.69 11.41 34.32
CA VAL A 206 -16.01 11.46 33.69
C VAL A 206 -16.57 10.06 33.44
N GLU A 207 -15.72 9.13 33.02
CA GLU A 207 -16.04 7.70 32.91
C GLU A 207 -16.46 7.10 34.26
N GLU A 208 -15.76 7.43 35.36
CA GLU A 208 -16.10 6.96 36.72
C GLU A 208 -17.46 7.51 37.22
N TYR A 209 -17.86 8.71 36.81
CA TYR A 209 -19.12 9.33 37.22
C TYR A 209 -20.29 8.98 36.30
N ALA A 210 -20.03 8.48 35.10
CA ALA A 210 -21.06 8.13 34.13
C ALA A 210 -21.84 6.88 34.57
N GLY A 211 -23.14 6.88 34.30
CA GLY A 211 -23.95 5.65 34.33
C GLY A 211 -23.84 4.91 33.01
N GLU A 212 -23.96 5.64 31.90
CA GLU A 212 -23.72 5.16 30.55
C GLU A 212 -22.64 6.03 29.89
N PHE A 213 -21.62 5.40 29.31
CA PHE A 213 -20.44 6.08 28.80
C PHE A 213 -20.13 5.63 27.37
N THR A 214 -20.24 6.55 26.42
CA THR A 214 -19.88 6.32 25.03
C THR A 214 -18.67 7.17 24.64
N LEU A 215 -17.54 6.54 24.30
CA LEU A 215 -16.34 7.23 23.82
C LEU A 215 -16.18 7.11 22.30
N ALA A 216 -16.02 8.24 21.61
CA ALA A 216 -15.69 8.30 20.19
C ALA A 216 -14.29 8.90 19.97
N THR A 217 -13.43 8.18 19.24
CA THR A 217 -12.02 8.55 18.97
C THR A 217 -11.70 8.64 17.46
N ASP A 218 -12.72 8.55 16.63
CA ASP A 218 -12.67 8.36 15.18
C ASP A 218 -12.94 9.66 14.40
N PHE A 219 -13.00 10.81 15.07
CA PHE A 219 -13.10 12.10 14.38
C PHE A 219 -11.91 12.32 13.44
N GLY A 220 -12.19 12.72 12.21
CA GLY A 220 -11.20 12.85 11.14
C GLY A 220 -10.84 11.53 10.43
N LEU A 221 -11.35 10.38 10.92
CA LEU A 221 -11.30 9.08 10.26
C LEU A 221 -12.65 8.68 9.65
N VAL A 222 -13.76 9.15 10.23
CA VAL A 222 -15.13 8.90 9.73
C VAL A 222 -15.45 9.69 8.47
N ASN A 223 -16.38 9.16 7.66
CA ASN A 223 -16.86 9.79 6.44
C ASN A 223 -18.33 10.17 6.57
N LEU A 224 -18.59 11.20 7.40
CA LEU A 224 -19.92 11.72 7.69
C LEU A 224 -20.11 13.15 7.16
N PRO A 225 -21.32 13.52 6.70
CA PRO A 225 -21.57 14.83 6.11
C PRO A 225 -21.25 15.97 7.08
N GLY A 226 -20.42 16.93 6.63
CA GLY A 226 -20.11 18.12 7.41
C GLY A 226 -19.25 17.88 8.66
N CYS A 227 -18.67 16.69 8.80
CA CYS A 227 -17.82 16.27 9.93
C CYS A 227 -16.34 16.08 9.53
N ASN A 228 -15.92 16.66 8.40
CA ASN A 228 -14.56 16.51 7.88
C ASN A 228 -13.57 17.45 8.58
N LEU A 229 -12.38 16.94 8.88
CA LEU A 229 -11.26 17.72 9.41
C LEU A 229 -10.48 18.38 8.26
N ARG A 230 -10.38 19.71 8.27
CA ARG A 230 -9.55 20.50 7.33
C ARG A 230 -8.09 20.49 7.78
N ARG A 231 -7.15 20.19 6.87
CA ARG A 231 -5.73 19.94 7.19
C ARG A 231 -4.73 20.89 6.53
N GLU A 232 -5.19 21.74 5.59
CA GLU A 232 -4.32 22.57 4.76
C GLU A 232 -3.57 23.65 5.57
N THR A 233 -4.24 24.30 6.51
CA THR A 233 -3.66 25.34 7.40
C THR A 233 -4.10 25.12 8.86
N PRO A 234 -3.60 24.10 9.57
CA PRO A 234 -4.12 23.70 10.88
C PRO A 234 -3.91 24.74 11.99
N ASP A 235 -3.00 25.69 11.79
CA ASP A 235 -2.71 26.78 12.72
C ASP A 235 -3.49 28.07 12.43
N GLU A 236 -4.16 28.16 11.28
CA GLU A 236 -4.95 29.33 10.94
C GLU A 236 -6.22 29.41 11.81
N PRO A 237 -6.53 30.57 12.42
CA PRO A 237 -7.66 30.72 13.32
C PRO A 237 -9.01 30.32 12.71
N ASP A 238 -9.23 30.63 11.43
CA ASP A 238 -10.47 30.29 10.73
C ASP A 238 -10.61 28.79 10.49
N THR A 239 -9.52 28.13 10.09
CA THR A 239 -9.47 26.67 9.95
C THR A 239 -9.73 25.98 11.29
N GLN A 240 -9.13 26.45 12.37
CA GLN A 240 -9.38 25.93 13.72
C GLN A 240 -10.84 26.09 14.13
N ARG A 241 -11.44 27.25 13.86
CA ARG A 241 -12.85 27.52 14.14
C ARG A 241 -13.77 26.59 13.34
N GLN A 242 -13.50 26.39 12.06
CA GLN A 242 -14.29 25.49 11.21
C GLN A 242 -14.17 24.03 11.62
N ASN A 243 -12.96 23.57 12.00
CA ASN A 243 -12.76 22.22 12.51
C ASN A 243 -13.48 22.01 13.85
N GLN A 244 -13.47 23.02 14.73
CA GLN A 244 -14.23 23.01 15.98
C GLN A 244 -15.76 22.95 15.78
N LEU A 245 -16.27 23.61 14.74
CA LEU A 245 -17.68 23.51 14.33
C LEU A 245 -18.00 22.14 13.73
N SER A 246 -17.06 21.56 12.98
CA SER A 246 -17.20 20.22 12.41
C SER A 246 -17.19 19.14 13.51
N LEU A 247 -16.37 19.31 14.55
CA LEU A 247 -16.38 18.46 15.74
C LEU A 247 -17.70 18.58 16.52
N ALA A 248 -18.25 19.79 16.65
CA ALA A 248 -19.56 19.97 17.28
C ALA A 248 -20.68 19.29 16.48
N ARG A 249 -20.68 19.44 15.14
CA ARG A 249 -21.59 18.71 14.25
C ARG A 249 -21.46 17.21 14.40
N TYR A 250 -20.23 16.72 14.53
CA TYR A 250 -19.96 15.30 14.75
C TYR A 250 -20.59 14.80 16.06
N GLY A 251 -20.45 15.55 17.15
CA GLY A 251 -21.09 15.22 18.43
C GLY A 251 -22.61 15.12 18.37
N TRP A 252 -23.25 16.12 17.76
CA TRP A 252 -24.70 16.11 17.57
C TRP A 252 -25.16 14.94 16.69
N LEU A 253 -24.45 14.68 15.59
CA LEU A 253 -24.77 13.55 14.71
C LEU A 253 -24.56 12.20 15.42
N ARG A 254 -23.54 12.08 16.27
CA ARG A 254 -23.28 10.87 17.05
C ARG A 254 -24.36 10.64 18.12
N ALA A 255 -24.85 11.70 18.76
CA ALA A 255 -26.02 11.62 19.64
C ALA A 255 -27.29 11.21 18.87
N ASP A 256 -27.50 11.74 17.66
CA ASP A 256 -28.61 11.34 16.80
C ASP A 256 -28.52 9.86 16.37
N ILE A 257 -27.32 9.33 16.16
CA ILE A 257 -27.07 7.90 15.88
C ILE A 257 -27.40 7.05 17.11
N LEU A 258 -26.97 7.45 18.31
CA LEU A 258 -27.29 6.76 19.57
C LEU A 258 -28.80 6.72 19.80
N ARG A 259 -29.49 7.84 19.54
CA ARG A 259 -30.95 7.93 19.62
C ARG A 259 -31.68 7.04 18.62
N ALA A 260 -31.19 6.97 17.38
CA ALA A 260 -31.81 6.14 16.35
C ALA A 260 -31.69 4.64 16.67
N GLY A 261 -30.57 4.24 17.30
CA GLY A 261 -30.25 2.85 17.55
C GLY A 261 -29.93 2.06 16.26
N PRO A 262 -29.23 0.92 16.38
CA PRO A 262 -28.99 0.06 15.22
C PRO A 262 -30.31 -0.53 14.72
N VAL A 263 -30.48 -0.62 13.40
CA VAL A 263 -31.58 -1.40 12.81
C VAL A 263 -31.28 -2.87 13.10
N LEU A 264 -32.04 -3.46 14.03
CA LEU A 264 -31.79 -4.80 14.56
C LEU A 264 -31.64 -5.85 13.45
N THR A 265 -30.56 -6.61 13.53
CA THR A 265 -30.45 -7.94 12.94
C THR A 265 -31.58 -8.79 13.49
N SER A 266 -32.29 -9.51 12.62
CA SER A 266 -33.06 -10.68 13.05
C SER A 266 -32.05 -11.75 13.52
N ALA A 267 -31.56 -11.58 14.75
CA ALA A 267 -30.80 -12.58 15.48
C ALA A 267 -31.64 -13.72 16.11
N PRO A 268 -33.01 -13.73 16.16
CA PRO A 268 -33.69 -14.83 16.83
C PRO A 268 -33.57 -16.16 16.05
N GLU A 269 -33.11 -16.14 14.79
CA GLU A 269 -32.93 -17.38 14.03
C GLU A 269 -31.76 -18.22 14.53
N LYS A 270 -30.62 -17.64 14.92
CA LYS A 270 -29.47 -18.44 15.39
C LYS A 270 -29.67 -19.02 16.79
N GLU A 271 -30.27 -18.25 17.70
CA GLU A 271 -30.56 -18.71 19.06
C GLU A 271 -31.71 -19.75 19.02
N SER A 272 -32.71 -19.56 18.15
CA SER A 272 -33.77 -20.57 17.90
C SER A 272 -33.20 -21.82 17.26
N GLU A 273 -32.37 -21.72 16.21
CA GLU A 273 -31.76 -22.89 15.55
C GLU A 273 -30.85 -23.66 16.51
N LEU A 274 -30.04 -22.97 17.32
CA LEU A 274 -29.18 -23.61 18.31
C LEU A 274 -30.02 -24.28 19.40
N ARG A 275 -31.03 -23.59 19.95
CA ARG A 275 -31.97 -24.15 20.93
C ARG A 275 -32.70 -25.38 20.39
N ASP A 276 -33.22 -25.30 19.16
CA ASP A 276 -33.98 -26.36 18.51
C ASP A 276 -33.06 -27.55 18.15
N SER A 277 -31.79 -27.29 17.78
CA SER A 277 -30.80 -28.33 17.57
C SER A 277 -30.40 -29.06 18.86
N ILE A 278 -30.26 -28.33 19.98
CA ILE A 278 -29.97 -28.91 21.30
C ILE A 278 -31.16 -29.74 21.78
N ALA A 279 -32.38 -29.22 21.62
CA ALA A 279 -33.60 -29.96 21.95
C ALA A 279 -33.73 -31.24 21.11
N ALA A 280 -33.45 -31.17 19.79
CA ALA A 280 -33.44 -32.33 18.92
C ALA A 280 -32.38 -33.37 19.34
N ALA A 281 -31.17 -32.93 19.67
CA ALA A 281 -30.08 -33.80 20.14
C ALA A 281 -30.43 -34.52 21.46
N MET A 282 -31.05 -33.83 22.41
CA MET A 282 -31.52 -34.42 23.67
C MET A 282 -32.59 -35.49 23.45
N LEU A 283 -33.53 -35.24 22.54
CA LEU A 283 -34.57 -36.21 22.16
C LEU A 283 -33.98 -37.43 21.45
N THR A 284 -32.88 -37.26 20.70
CA THR A 284 -32.22 -38.38 20.01
C THR A 284 -31.44 -39.27 20.98
N GLN A 285 -30.82 -38.68 22.01
CA GLN A 285 -30.05 -39.42 23.00
C GLN A 285 -30.93 -40.15 24.03
N ASN A 286 -32.19 -39.75 24.19
CA ASN A 286 -33.09 -40.34 25.19
C ASN A 286 -34.48 -40.67 24.62
N PRO A 287 -34.64 -41.81 23.92
CA PRO A 287 -35.86 -42.14 23.17
C PRO A 287 -37.11 -42.34 24.05
N ALA A 288 -36.95 -42.55 25.36
CA ALA A 288 -38.07 -42.59 26.31
C ALA A 288 -38.76 -41.23 26.48
N LEU A 289 -38.03 -40.11 26.38
CA LEU A 289 -38.60 -38.76 26.43
C LEU A 289 -39.36 -38.41 25.14
N ALA A 290 -38.92 -38.93 23.99
CA ALA A 290 -39.57 -38.70 22.70
C ALA A 290 -40.97 -39.37 22.61
N ALA A 291 -41.20 -40.45 23.35
CA ALA A 291 -42.48 -41.17 23.36
C ALA A 291 -43.54 -40.57 24.30
N GLY A 292 -43.14 -39.71 25.25
CA GLY A 292 -43.98 -39.26 26.36
C GLY A 292 -44.70 -37.92 26.19
N SER A 293 -44.60 -37.24 25.03
CA SER A 293 -45.17 -35.89 24.81
C SER A 293 -44.72 -34.81 25.83
N GLN A 294 -43.54 -34.96 26.44
CA GLN A 294 -42.96 -34.00 27.40
C GLN A 294 -42.04 -32.96 26.74
N VAL A 295 -42.30 -32.59 25.49
CA VAL A 295 -41.47 -31.62 24.74
C VAL A 295 -41.43 -30.25 25.45
N GLU A 296 -42.51 -29.88 26.14
CA GLU A 296 -42.63 -28.64 26.90
C GLU A 296 -41.68 -28.54 28.10
N GLU A 297 -41.23 -29.65 28.68
CA GLU A 297 -40.26 -29.66 29.79
C GLU A 297 -38.80 -29.48 29.32
N ILE A 298 -38.52 -29.76 28.03
CA ILE A 298 -37.15 -29.77 27.47
C ILE A 298 -36.76 -28.39 26.93
N LEU A 299 -37.71 -27.63 26.37
CA LEU A 299 -37.45 -26.29 25.83
C LEU A 299 -36.74 -25.34 26.81
N PRO A 300 -37.17 -25.20 28.09
CA PRO A 300 -36.50 -24.29 29.02
C PRO A 300 -35.08 -24.73 29.37
N ILE A 301 -34.81 -26.05 29.38
CA ILE A 301 -33.48 -26.61 29.63
C ILE A 301 -32.56 -26.36 28.43
N ALA A 302 -33.05 -26.59 27.21
CA ALA A 302 -32.31 -26.28 25.99
C ALA A 302 -32.00 -24.79 25.87
N GLU A 303 -32.91 -23.92 26.31
CA GLU A 303 -32.71 -22.47 26.35
C GLU A 303 -31.65 -22.06 27.38
N GLN A 304 -31.67 -22.68 28.56
CA GLN A 304 -30.67 -22.42 29.59
C GLN A 304 -29.29 -22.87 29.16
N ILE A 305 -29.17 -24.02 28.47
CA ILE A 305 -27.91 -24.52 27.93
C ILE A 305 -27.43 -23.68 26.75
N ALA A 306 -28.31 -23.23 25.86
CA ALA A 306 -27.94 -22.30 24.78
C ALA A 306 -27.36 -20.99 25.36
N LYS A 307 -27.99 -20.43 26.39
CA LYS A 307 -27.50 -19.25 27.12
C LYS A 307 -26.21 -19.50 27.89
N GLU A 308 -26.01 -20.71 28.43
CA GLU A 308 -24.75 -21.10 29.08
C GLU A 308 -23.62 -21.19 28.04
N ILE A 309 -23.87 -21.80 26.88
CA ILE A 309 -22.89 -21.93 25.78
C ILE A 309 -22.50 -20.55 25.21
N GLU A 310 -23.43 -19.61 25.09
CA GLU A 310 -23.12 -18.23 24.71
C GLU A 310 -22.35 -17.45 25.79
N ARG A 311 -22.63 -17.71 27.07
CA ARG A 311 -21.91 -17.09 28.20
C ARG A 311 -20.49 -17.62 28.34
N ASP A 312 -20.30 -18.91 28.06
CA ASP A 312 -19.05 -19.61 28.20
C ASP A 312 -18.20 -19.56 26.93
N ASP A 313 -18.62 -18.78 25.92
CA ASP A 313 -17.82 -18.45 24.75
C ASP A 313 -16.70 -17.52 25.23
N PRO A 314 -15.50 -18.05 25.56
CA PRO A 314 -14.43 -17.18 25.97
C PRO A 314 -14.11 -16.41 24.70
N VAL A 315 -13.92 -15.10 24.81
CA VAL A 315 -13.12 -14.36 23.83
C VAL A 315 -11.69 -14.92 23.92
N LYS A 316 -11.50 -16.14 23.43
CA LYS A 316 -10.25 -16.62 22.91
C LYS A 316 -10.01 -15.65 21.78
N GLU A 317 -9.08 -14.72 22.03
CA GLU A 317 -8.17 -14.29 21.00
C GLU A 317 -7.72 -15.57 20.28
N LYS A 318 -8.43 -15.93 19.21
CA LYS A 318 -7.90 -16.77 18.16
C LYS A 318 -6.68 -16.00 17.72
N LYS A 319 -5.51 -16.36 18.27
CA LYS A 319 -4.25 -16.14 17.59
C LYS A 319 -4.54 -16.55 16.16
N PRO A 320 -4.49 -15.61 15.20
CA PRO A 320 -4.92 -15.90 13.85
C PRO A 320 -4.17 -17.16 13.40
N PRO A 321 -4.82 -18.05 12.64
CA PRO A 321 -4.17 -19.24 12.14
C PRO A 321 -2.80 -18.86 11.57
N VAL A 322 -1.77 -19.62 11.92
CA VAL A 322 -0.36 -19.40 11.57
C VAL A 322 -0.11 -19.53 10.05
N THR A 323 -1.15 -19.46 9.24
CA THR A 323 -1.14 -19.27 7.79
C THR A 323 -1.58 -17.85 7.41
N ALA A 324 -1.20 -16.83 8.19
CA ALA A 324 -1.08 -15.50 7.62
C ALA A 324 0.04 -15.59 6.58
N GLU A 325 -0.29 -15.54 5.29
CA GLU A 325 0.69 -15.41 4.21
C GLU A 325 1.75 -14.41 4.67
N GLU A 326 3.00 -14.89 4.81
CA GLU A 326 4.13 -14.03 5.11
C GLU A 326 4.11 -12.89 4.08
N GLY A 327 3.90 -11.67 4.56
CA GLY A 327 3.81 -10.52 3.68
C GLY A 327 5.06 -10.40 2.81
N LEU A 328 4.92 -9.77 1.64
CA LEU A 328 6.03 -9.66 0.68
C LEU A 328 7.30 -9.09 1.36
N PRO A 329 8.48 -9.67 1.10
CA PRO A 329 9.72 -9.20 1.71
C PRO A 329 10.02 -7.75 1.30
N ALA A 330 10.78 -7.04 2.14
CA ALA A 330 11.24 -5.69 1.82
C ALA A 330 12.14 -5.72 0.57
N PRO A 331 12.03 -4.72 -0.33
CA PRO A 331 12.84 -4.68 -1.54
C PRO A 331 14.33 -4.58 -1.20
N PRO A 332 15.22 -5.16 -2.03
CA PRO A 332 16.67 -4.98 -1.88
C PRO A 332 17.04 -3.49 -1.96
N PRO A 333 18.16 -3.07 -1.34
CA PRO A 333 18.56 -1.67 -1.28
C PRO A 333 18.66 -1.08 -2.68
N ILE A 334 17.91 0.00 -2.89
CA ILE A 334 17.89 0.73 -4.17
C ILE A 334 19.27 1.35 -4.37
N ARG A 335 19.90 1.05 -5.50
CA ARG A 335 21.14 1.71 -5.89
C ARG A 335 20.77 3.04 -6.53
N PRO A 336 21.18 4.20 -5.96
CA PRO A 336 20.99 5.46 -6.65
C PRO A 336 21.77 5.41 -7.96
N THR A 337 21.07 5.26 -9.08
CA THR A 337 21.68 5.34 -10.39
C THR A 337 21.93 6.81 -10.68
N CYS A 338 23.08 7.32 -10.21
CA CYS A 338 23.68 8.54 -10.76
C CYS A 338 24.32 8.23 -12.13
N ASN A 339 23.60 7.49 -12.97
CA ASN A 339 23.95 7.35 -14.37
C ASN A 339 22.92 8.15 -15.11
N TRP A 340 23.25 9.42 -15.33
CA TRP A 340 22.78 10.11 -16.51
C TRP A 340 23.27 9.25 -17.68
N SER A 341 22.46 8.30 -18.12
CA SER A 341 22.58 7.84 -19.48
C SER A 341 22.16 9.04 -20.30
N LYS A 342 23.13 9.93 -20.57
CA LYS A 342 23.23 10.60 -21.87
C LYS A 342 22.72 9.58 -22.87
N PRO A 343 21.82 9.94 -23.79
CA PRO A 343 21.30 8.98 -24.76
C PRO A 343 22.50 8.34 -25.45
N SER A 344 22.94 7.19 -24.96
CA SER A 344 23.97 6.35 -25.55
C SER A 344 23.27 5.52 -26.61
N PHE A 345 22.45 6.21 -27.40
CA PHE A 345 22.16 5.82 -28.74
C PHE A 345 23.37 6.31 -29.53
N TRP A 346 24.04 5.35 -30.16
CA TRP A 346 25.21 5.44 -31.01
C TRP A 346 25.30 6.62 -32.01
N PHE A 347 24.25 7.45 -32.12
CA PHE A 347 24.16 8.62 -32.99
C PHE A 347 24.81 9.87 -32.41
N GLY A 348 24.86 10.02 -31.08
CA GLY A 348 25.42 11.23 -30.47
C GLY A 348 26.94 11.35 -30.65
N SER A 349 27.70 10.29 -30.33
CA SER A 349 29.15 10.34 -30.43
C SER A 349 29.67 10.18 -31.86
N ALA A 350 29.01 9.39 -32.71
CA ALA A 350 29.41 9.27 -34.12
C ALA A 350 29.05 10.53 -34.90
N GLY A 351 27.82 11.02 -34.80
CA GLY A 351 27.38 12.25 -35.46
C GLY A 351 28.11 13.50 -34.97
N ALA A 352 28.36 13.61 -33.65
CA ALA A 352 29.18 14.69 -33.11
C ALA A 352 30.66 14.51 -33.45
N ALA A 353 31.22 13.30 -33.51
CA ALA A 353 32.60 13.12 -33.97
C ALA A 353 32.75 13.48 -35.46
N ILE A 354 31.73 13.24 -36.29
CA ILE A 354 31.70 13.64 -37.70
C ILE A 354 31.57 15.16 -37.80
N ALA A 355 30.68 15.79 -37.04
CA ALA A 355 30.53 17.25 -37.02
C ALA A 355 31.76 17.95 -36.42
N ILE A 356 32.36 17.40 -35.35
CA ILE A 356 33.59 17.88 -34.73
C ILE A 356 34.79 17.64 -35.65
N ALA A 357 34.85 16.53 -36.40
CA ALA A 357 35.88 16.34 -37.42
C ALA A 357 35.72 17.34 -38.56
N ILE A 358 34.49 17.62 -39.02
CA ILE A 358 34.20 18.64 -40.02
C ILE A 358 34.57 20.04 -39.50
N VAL A 359 34.21 20.40 -38.27
CA VAL A 359 34.52 21.70 -37.66
C VAL A 359 36.01 21.85 -37.32
N ALA A 360 36.65 20.83 -36.75
CA ALA A 360 38.09 20.83 -36.47
C ALA A 360 38.94 20.90 -37.74
N LEU A 361 38.42 20.41 -38.88
CA LEU A 361 39.06 20.58 -40.20
C LEU A 361 38.88 21.99 -40.79
N PHE A 362 37.88 22.75 -40.35
CA PHE A 362 37.70 24.15 -40.72
C PHE A 362 38.50 25.13 -39.81
N GLU A 363 38.93 24.70 -38.62
CA GLU A 363 39.65 25.54 -37.63
C GLU A 363 41.15 25.23 -37.48
N LEU A 364 41.67 24.15 -38.08
CA LEU A 364 43.11 23.83 -38.01
C LEU A 364 43.91 24.73 -38.97
N ASP A 365 44.49 25.77 -38.38
CA ASP A 365 45.48 26.65 -38.97
C ASP A 365 46.61 25.85 -39.66
N SER A 366 46.93 26.28 -40.87
CA SER A 366 47.76 25.58 -41.85
C SER A 366 49.23 25.63 -41.47
N SER A 367 49.69 24.77 -40.55
CA SER A 367 51.12 24.67 -40.24
C SER A 367 51.62 23.29 -39.82
N ASP A 368 50.95 22.19 -40.18
CA ASP A 368 51.50 20.84 -39.99
C ASP A 368 51.12 19.89 -41.12
N SER A 369 52.03 18.96 -41.43
CA SER A 369 51.93 17.93 -42.48
C SER A 369 50.63 17.11 -42.47
N PHE A 370 49.90 17.10 -41.35
CA PHE A 370 48.60 16.45 -41.20
C PHE A 370 47.45 17.24 -41.85
N GLY A 371 47.53 18.57 -41.88
CA GLY A 371 46.54 19.45 -42.52
C GLY A 371 46.53 19.29 -44.03
N ASP A 372 47.71 19.18 -44.66
CA ASP A 372 47.84 18.94 -46.10
C ASP A 372 47.30 17.57 -46.51
N LEU A 373 47.53 16.54 -45.69
CA LEU A 373 47.00 15.20 -45.93
C LEU A 373 45.47 15.20 -45.83
N ALA A 374 44.92 15.88 -44.83
CA ALA A 374 43.48 15.97 -44.64
C ALA A 374 42.80 16.82 -45.72
N ALA A 375 43.42 17.93 -46.15
CA ALA A 375 42.96 18.74 -47.25
C ALA A 375 42.95 17.96 -48.58
N LYS A 376 44.01 17.19 -48.86
CA LYS A 376 44.07 16.27 -50.03
C LYS A 376 43.04 15.14 -49.92
N ALA A 377 42.81 14.58 -48.73
CA ALA A 377 41.78 13.56 -48.49
C ALA A 377 40.35 14.11 -48.65
N PHE A 378 40.15 15.40 -48.38
CA PHE A 378 38.89 16.10 -48.61
C PHE A 378 38.67 16.40 -50.10
N GLN A 379 39.67 16.97 -50.77
CA GLN A 379 39.64 17.27 -52.21
C GLN A 379 39.47 16.01 -53.07
N SER A 380 40.14 14.92 -52.71
CA SER A 380 39.99 13.62 -53.38
C SER A 380 38.68 12.89 -53.07
N GLY A 381 37.85 13.41 -52.15
CA GLY A 381 36.58 12.79 -51.76
C GLY A 381 36.71 11.54 -50.87
N PHE A 382 37.94 11.15 -50.47
CA PHE A 382 38.20 9.96 -49.66
C PHE A 382 37.51 9.98 -48.29
N ILE A 383 37.42 11.14 -47.65
CA ILE A 383 36.72 11.32 -46.36
C ILE A 383 35.23 10.96 -46.48
N PHE A 384 34.58 11.31 -47.59
CA PHE A 384 33.17 11.00 -47.82
C PHE A 384 32.93 9.50 -48.07
N LEU A 385 33.89 8.82 -48.70
CA LEU A 385 33.85 7.36 -48.86
C LEU A 385 34.01 6.64 -47.51
N LEU A 386 34.93 7.08 -46.66
CA LEU A 386 35.09 6.52 -45.31
C LEU A 386 33.84 6.74 -44.47
N LEU A 387 33.27 7.94 -44.52
CA LEU A 387 32.02 8.27 -43.83
C LEU A 387 30.84 7.42 -44.34
N SER A 388 30.74 7.22 -45.66
CA SER A 388 29.76 6.33 -46.25
C SER A 388 29.91 4.89 -45.75
N ALA A 389 31.13 4.35 -45.69
CA ALA A 389 31.38 3.00 -45.17
C ALA A 389 30.94 2.85 -43.70
N LEU A 390 31.19 3.85 -42.85
CA LEU A 390 30.72 3.86 -41.45
C LEU A 390 29.19 3.89 -41.36
N LEU A 391 28.53 4.69 -42.20
CA LEU A 391 27.07 4.75 -42.26
C LEU A 391 26.47 3.42 -42.72
N VAL A 392 27.04 2.76 -43.73
CA VAL A 392 26.65 1.42 -44.16
C VAL A 392 26.79 0.42 -43.01
N TRP A 393 27.93 0.41 -42.31
CA TRP A 393 28.14 -0.48 -41.16
C TRP A 393 27.13 -0.26 -40.04
N SER A 394 26.80 1.00 -39.74
CA SER A 394 25.79 1.35 -38.73
C SER A 394 24.38 0.92 -39.16
N GLY A 395 24.01 1.15 -40.44
CA GLY A 395 22.74 0.71 -41.01
C GLY A 395 22.57 -0.81 -40.95
N PHE A 396 23.60 -1.57 -41.33
CA PHE A 396 23.60 -3.03 -41.18
C PHE A 396 23.50 -3.49 -39.73
N SER A 397 24.10 -2.74 -38.80
CA SER A 397 23.99 -3.04 -37.37
C SER A 397 22.56 -2.88 -36.85
N PHE A 398 21.82 -1.86 -37.31
CA PHE A 398 20.39 -1.71 -36.99
C PHE A 398 19.52 -2.79 -37.62
N ILE A 399 19.81 -3.20 -38.86
CA ILE A 399 19.10 -4.31 -39.51
C ILE A 399 19.34 -5.61 -38.75
N ARG A 400 20.58 -5.87 -38.30
CA ARG A 400 20.90 -7.04 -37.47
C ARG A 400 20.15 -6.99 -36.14
N LEU A 401 20.08 -5.84 -35.49
CA LEU A 401 19.35 -5.68 -34.23
C LEU A 401 17.83 -5.89 -34.43
N LYS A 402 17.25 -5.32 -35.49
CA LYS A 402 15.86 -5.53 -35.89
C LYS A 402 15.57 -7.02 -36.12
N ARG A 403 16.39 -7.71 -36.91
CA ARG A 403 16.24 -9.15 -37.16
C ARG A 403 16.39 -9.99 -35.90
N GLN A 404 17.24 -9.59 -34.95
CA GLN A 404 17.35 -10.30 -33.68
C GLN A 404 16.07 -10.19 -32.84
N ILE A 405 15.42 -9.03 -32.87
CA ILE A 405 14.14 -8.81 -32.19
C ILE A 405 13.05 -9.64 -32.88
N GLU A 406 12.85 -9.47 -34.19
CA GLU A 406 11.80 -10.15 -34.97
C GLU A 406 11.94 -11.68 -35.02
N ASN A 407 13.17 -12.20 -34.98
CA ASN A 407 13.40 -13.65 -35.01
C ASN A 407 13.38 -14.29 -33.61
N THR A 408 13.11 -13.53 -32.55
CA THR A 408 13.01 -14.11 -31.20
C THR A 408 11.60 -14.70 -31.01
N PRO A 409 11.47 -16.03 -30.79
CA PRO A 409 10.16 -16.63 -30.62
C PRO A 409 9.53 -16.25 -29.28
N THR A 410 8.22 -15.95 -29.30
CA THR A 410 7.42 -15.82 -28.08
C THR A 410 7.37 -17.16 -27.35
N SER A 411 7.93 -17.21 -26.14
CA SER A 411 8.00 -18.38 -25.28
C SER A 411 6.98 -18.26 -24.13
N LYS A 412 6.46 -19.41 -23.68
CA LYS A 412 5.65 -19.52 -22.47
C LYS A 412 6.55 -19.69 -21.25
N ALA A 413 6.16 -19.18 -20.08
CA ALA A 413 6.92 -19.20 -18.84
C ALA A 413 7.40 -20.61 -18.46
N ARG A 414 6.52 -21.61 -18.61
CA ARG A 414 6.83 -23.01 -18.33
C ARG A 414 7.95 -23.60 -19.18
N SER A 415 8.10 -23.13 -20.42
CA SER A 415 8.97 -23.72 -21.44
C SER A 415 10.01 -22.73 -21.97
N ILE A 416 10.46 -21.80 -21.13
CA ILE A 416 11.49 -20.83 -21.50
C ILE A 416 12.80 -21.57 -21.78
N ALA A 417 13.32 -21.37 -22.99
CA ALA A 417 14.66 -21.83 -23.36
C ALA A 417 15.73 -20.83 -22.90
N MET A 418 16.91 -21.34 -22.59
CA MET A 418 18.09 -20.53 -22.27
C MET A 418 18.52 -19.74 -23.51
N GLY A 419 18.65 -18.42 -23.42
CA GLY A 419 18.99 -17.57 -24.56
C GLY A 419 18.12 -16.32 -24.70
N MET A 420 18.04 -15.78 -25.92
CA MET A 420 17.12 -14.68 -26.21
C MET A 420 15.69 -15.21 -26.24
N VAL A 421 14.81 -14.59 -25.45
CA VAL A 421 13.41 -14.97 -25.37
C VAL A 421 12.51 -13.74 -25.32
N GLU A 422 11.34 -13.88 -25.91
CA GLU A 422 10.23 -12.96 -25.79
C GLU A 422 9.17 -13.62 -24.90
N VAL A 423 8.72 -12.93 -23.85
CA VAL A 423 7.66 -13.41 -22.97
C VAL A 423 6.63 -12.31 -22.73
N LYS A 424 5.37 -12.71 -22.57
CA LYS A 424 4.23 -11.81 -22.33
C LYS A 424 3.45 -12.32 -21.14
N GLY A 425 3.13 -11.44 -20.19
CA GLY A 425 2.42 -11.84 -18.99
C GLY A 425 2.06 -10.67 -18.09
N ARG A 426 1.39 -10.95 -16.97
CA ARG A 426 1.04 -9.98 -15.95
C ARG A 426 2.21 -9.80 -14.99
N ALA A 427 2.54 -8.55 -14.70
CA ALA A 427 3.52 -8.21 -13.68
C ALA A 427 3.01 -8.55 -12.27
N ILE A 428 3.77 -9.31 -11.50
CA ILE A 428 3.49 -9.67 -10.12
C ILE A 428 4.64 -9.19 -9.23
N ARG A 429 4.29 -8.62 -8.07
CA ARG A 429 5.29 -8.16 -7.10
C ARG A 429 5.93 -9.34 -6.38
N GLN A 430 7.26 -9.38 -6.38
CA GLN A 430 8.05 -10.29 -5.55
C GLN A 430 8.44 -9.65 -4.22
N TYR A 431 8.48 -8.32 -4.17
CA TYR A 431 8.84 -7.50 -3.01
C TYR A 431 7.75 -6.47 -2.74
N ALA A 432 7.66 -5.99 -1.50
CA ALA A 432 6.77 -4.91 -1.09
C ALA A 432 7.27 -3.54 -1.61
N LEU A 433 7.38 -3.38 -2.93
CA LEU A 433 7.83 -2.17 -3.59
C LEU A 433 6.65 -1.19 -3.75
N ILE A 434 6.87 0.05 -3.29
CA ILE A 434 5.93 1.17 -3.35
C ILE A 434 6.63 2.33 -4.07
N SER A 435 5.89 3.04 -4.92
CA SER A 435 6.37 4.26 -5.56
C SER A 435 6.57 5.39 -4.52
N PRO A 436 7.74 6.06 -4.48
CA PRO A 436 8.05 7.04 -3.44
C PRO A 436 7.10 8.24 -3.36
N MET A 437 6.61 8.76 -4.49
CA MET A 437 5.77 9.97 -4.51
C MET A 437 4.27 9.65 -4.55
N SER A 438 3.85 8.77 -5.47
CA SER A 438 2.42 8.42 -5.60
C SER A 438 1.94 7.42 -4.56
N GLN A 439 2.84 6.74 -3.84
CA GLN A 439 2.51 5.75 -2.79
C GLN A 439 1.67 4.57 -3.29
N ILE A 440 1.91 4.13 -4.53
CA ILE A 440 1.19 3.07 -5.21
C ILE A 440 2.03 1.78 -5.16
N PRO A 441 1.44 0.62 -4.79
CA PRO A 441 2.10 -0.67 -4.94
C PRO A 441 2.44 -0.96 -6.40
N CYS A 442 3.71 -1.18 -6.70
CA CYS A 442 4.20 -1.31 -8.07
C CYS A 442 5.29 -2.37 -8.20
N VAL A 443 5.52 -2.87 -9.42
CA VAL A 443 6.67 -3.76 -9.71
C VAL A 443 7.92 -2.99 -10.15
N PHE A 444 7.73 -1.76 -10.64
CA PHE A 444 8.80 -0.88 -11.08
C PHE A 444 8.38 0.58 -10.95
N TYR A 445 9.30 1.45 -10.54
CA TYR A 445 9.13 2.90 -10.65
C TYR A 445 10.41 3.60 -11.12
N ARG A 446 10.23 4.77 -11.74
CA ARG A 446 11.28 5.74 -12.04
C ARG A 446 10.81 7.14 -11.65
N LEU A 447 11.47 7.73 -10.67
CA LEU A 447 11.21 9.07 -10.17
C LEU A 447 12.27 10.04 -10.69
N THR A 448 11.84 11.07 -11.42
CA THR A 448 12.68 12.17 -11.89
C THR A 448 12.20 13.48 -11.26
N LYS A 449 13.05 14.14 -10.47
CA LYS A 449 12.78 15.46 -9.91
C LYS A 449 13.43 16.54 -10.76
N PHE A 450 12.71 17.63 -10.99
CA PHE A 450 13.15 18.79 -11.74
C PHE A 450 13.09 20.03 -10.86
N ARG A 451 14.06 20.93 -11.05
CA ARG A 451 14.07 22.28 -10.52
C ARG A 451 14.22 23.27 -11.68
N ARG A 452 13.55 24.41 -11.59
CA ARG A 452 13.65 25.50 -12.56
C ARG A 452 14.86 26.35 -12.21
N GLU A 453 15.83 26.40 -13.11
CA GLU A 453 16.98 27.31 -13.04
C GLU A 453 17.02 28.10 -14.34
N ASN A 454 17.15 29.43 -14.26
CA ASN A 454 17.19 30.32 -15.43
C ASN A 454 16.04 30.09 -16.43
N ASN A 455 14.82 29.90 -15.91
CA ASN A 455 13.62 29.63 -16.70
C ASN A 455 13.64 28.30 -17.49
N GLN A 456 14.60 27.41 -17.24
CA GLN A 456 14.70 26.07 -17.83
C GLN A 456 14.57 24.99 -16.77
N TRP A 457 13.87 23.89 -17.10
CA TRP A 457 13.73 22.75 -16.20
C TRP A 457 15.01 21.91 -16.24
N GLN A 458 15.71 21.82 -15.11
CA GLN A 458 16.87 20.96 -14.93
C GLN A 458 16.52 19.77 -14.04
N VAL A 459 17.05 18.59 -14.35
CA VAL A 459 16.86 17.38 -13.53
C VAL A 459 17.78 17.46 -12.32
N THR A 460 17.21 17.49 -11.11
CA THR A 460 17.98 17.56 -9.86
C THR A 460 18.33 16.17 -9.34
N SER A 461 17.41 15.20 -9.47
CA SER A 461 17.64 13.84 -9.00
C SER A 461 16.82 12.83 -9.80
N SER A 462 17.42 11.67 -10.09
CA SER A 462 16.72 10.51 -10.68
C SER A 462 16.90 9.30 -9.77
N SER A 463 15.80 8.66 -9.38
CA SER A 463 15.79 7.42 -8.61
C SER A 463 14.99 6.36 -9.37
N THR A 464 15.51 5.14 -9.46
CA THR A 464 14.89 4.04 -10.20
C THR A 464 14.95 2.76 -9.39
N SER A 465 13.90 1.93 -9.46
CA SER A 465 13.87 0.61 -8.80
C SER A 465 14.46 -0.50 -9.68
N ASP A 466 15.52 -0.22 -10.44
CA ASP A 466 16.11 -1.17 -11.40
C ASP A 466 16.80 -2.37 -10.74
N SER A 467 17.13 -2.26 -9.45
CA SER A 467 17.72 -3.34 -8.65
C SER A 467 16.70 -4.32 -8.06
N VAL A 468 15.41 -4.10 -8.24
CA VAL A 468 14.34 -4.90 -7.64
C VAL A 468 13.75 -5.83 -8.71
N PRO A 469 13.99 -7.15 -8.64
CA PRO A 469 13.36 -8.08 -9.56
C PRO A 469 11.88 -8.26 -9.25
N PHE A 470 11.12 -8.64 -10.28
CA PHE A 470 9.69 -8.91 -10.17
C PHE A 470 9.33 -10.16 -10.97
N LEU A 471 8.14 -10.72 -10.74
CA LEU A 471 7.66 -11.90 -11.44
C LEU A 471 6.78 -11.51 -12.61
N LEU A 472 6.86 -12.27 -13.69
CA LEU A 472 5.94 -12.20 -14.82
C LEU A 472 5.15 -13.49 -14.88
N GLU A 473 3.83 -13.41 -14.77
CA GLU A 473 2.91 -14.55 -14.82
C GLU A 473 2.19 -14.62 -16.17
N ASP A 474 2.28 -15.77 -16.81
CA ASP A 474 1.44 -16.11 -17.95
C ASP A 474 0.46 -17.23 -17.61
N ASP A 475 -0.26 -17.73 -18.60
CA ASP A 475 -1.21 -18.85 -18.48
C ASP A 475 -0.54 -20.18 -18.10
N THR A 476 0.79 -20.30 -18.21
CA THR A 476 1.54 -21.55 -18.01
C THR A 476 2.34 -21.59 -16.71
N GLY A 477 2.76 -20.44 -16.19
CA GLY A 477 3.52 -20.30 -14.95
C GLY A 477 4.13 -18.91 -14.73
N LYS A 478 5.20 -18.84 -13.93
CA LYS A 478 5.84 -17.58 -13.49
C LYS A 478 7.33 -17.58 -13.78
N VAL A 479 7.87 -16.46 -14.27
CA VAL A 479 9.31 -16.26 -14.49
C VAL A 479 9.80 -14.97 -13.82
N GLU A 480 11.02 -14.98 -13.31
CA GLU A 480 11.65 -13.79 -12.70
C GLU A 480 12.28 -12.88 -13.76
N ILE A 481 11.99 -11.59 -13.67
CA ILE A 481 12.54 -10.54 -14.52
C ILE A 481 13.45 -9.66 -13.67
N ASP A 482 14.70 -9.50 -14.10
CA ASP A 482 15.66 -8.56 -13.53
C ASP A 482 15.71 -7.29 -14.40
N PRO A 483 15.09 -6.16 -13.97
CA PRO A 483 15.04 -4.93 -14.75
C PRO A 483 16.38 -4.18 -14.82
N ALA A 484 17.44 -4.68 -14.18
CA ALA A 484 18.72 -3.98 -14.08
C ALA A 484 19.30 -3.60 -15.46
N GLY A 485 19.55 -2.31 -15.63
CA GLY A 485 20.11 -1.75 -16.87
C GLY A 485 19.17 -1.79 -18.09
N CYS A 486 17.90 -2.12 -17.91
CA CYS A 486 16.87 -2.11 -18.96
C CYS A 486 16.24 -0.72 -19.11
N ARG A 487 15.85 -0.37 -20.33
CA ARG A 487 14.92 0.75 -20.55
C ARG A 487 13.50 0.22 -20.40
N VAL A 488 12.89 0.53 -19.26
CA VAL A 488 11.47 0.23 -19.01
C VAL A 488 10.62 1.36 -19.57
N SER A 489 9.63 1.01 -20.39
CA SER A 489 8.58 1.89 -20.90
C SER A 489 7.30 1.63 -20.12
N ALA A 490 7.08 2.41 -19.06
CA ALA A 490 5.84 2.40 -18.30
C ALA A 490 4.75 3.18 -19.04
N GLY A 491 3.52 2.69 -19.03
CA GLY A 491 2.35 3.39 -19.59
C GLY A 491 1.76 4.40 -18.60
N THR A 492 1.95 4.19 -17.30
CA THR A 492 1.44 5.08 -16.26
C THR A 492 2.49 6.09 -15.82
N LYS A 493 2.13 7.37 -15.89
CA LYS A 493 2.97 8.50 -15.49
C LYS A 493 2.18 9.42 -14.55
N TYR A 494 2.75 9.69 -13.38
CA TYR A 494 2.25 10.67 -12.42
C TYR A 494 3.19 11.87 -12.39
N GLU A 495 2.63 13.06 -12.19
CA GLU A 495 3.40 14.28 -12.01
C GLU A 495 2.82 15.07 -10.84
N GLY A 496 3.68 15.83 -10.17
CA GLY A 496 3.27 16.65 -9.04
C GLY A 496 4.37 17.60 -8.60
N ARG A 497 4.13 18.29 -7.48
CA ARG A 497 5.04 19.28 -6.90
C ARG A 497 5.47 18.85 -5.50
N PRO A 498 6.53 19.42 -4.91
CA PRO A 498 6.88 19.11 -3.52
C PRO A 498 5.70 19.40 -2.58
N GLY A 499 5.36 18.46 -1.69
CA GLY A 499 4.22 18.59 -0.76
C GLY A 499 2.92 17.94 -1.25
N THR A 500 2.72 17.74 -2.55
CA THR A 500 1.63 16.89 -3.06
C THR A 500 2.05 15.42 -3.02
N THR A 501 1.36 14.62 -2.20
CA THR A 501 1.57 13.17 -2.10
C THR A 501 0.25 12.47 -2.41
N GLY A 502 0.19 11.64 -3.46
CA GLY A 502 -0.99 10.83 -3.81
C GLY A 502 -2.05 11.50 -4.71
N MET A 503 -3.16 10.77 -4.96
CA MET A 503 -4.27 11.09 -5.88
C MET A 503 -5.14 12.31 -5.51
N PHE A 504 -4.74 13.12 -4.53
CA PHE A 504 -5.50 14.29 -4.09
C PHE A 504 -4.86 15.56 -4.65
N ASP A 505 -5.01 15.76 -5.96
CA ASP A 505 -4.64 16.98 -6.64
C ASP A 505 -5.87 17.90 -6.67
N MET A 506 -5.98 18.83 -5.72
CA MET A 506 -6.98 19.88 -5.83
C MET A 506 -6.50 21.21 -5.22
N HIS A 507 -5.99 22.06 -6.11
CA HIS A 507 -5.75 23.51 -5.97
C HIS A 507 -4.53 23.97 -5.14
N HIS A 508 -3.33 23.90 -5.75
CA HIS A 508 -2.19 24.73 -5.38
C HIS A 508 -1.87 25.77 -6.49
N PRO A 509 -1.36 26.98 -6.12
CA PRO A 509 -1.12 28.07 -7.05
C PRO A 509 -0.07 27.70 -8.12
N ALA A 510 -0.22 28.28 -9.31
CA ALA A 510 0.42 27.84 -10.55
C ALA A 510 1.97 27.93 -10.61
N ASP A 511 2.64 28.49 -9.60
CA ASP A 511 4.04 28.94 -9.73
C ASP A 511 4.99 28.30 -8.68
N SER A 512 5.36 27.03 -8.87
CA SER A 512 6.42 26.39 -8.08
C SER A 512 7.63 26.06 -8.96
N ASP A 513 8.83 26.38 -8.47
CA ASP A 513 10.09 26.13 -9.19
C ASP A 513 10.55 24.67 -9.14
N GLU A 514 9.78 23.77 -8.53
CA GLU A 514 10.08 22.34 -8.45
C GLU A 514 8.90 21.52 -8.96
N LYS A 515 9.21 20.43 -9.67
CA LYS A 515 8.24 19.40 -10.09
C LYS A 515 8.87 18.03 -10.05
N TRP A 516 8.06 16.99 -9.88
CA TRP A 516 8.49 15.62 -10.00
C TRP A 516 7.63 14.87 -11.01
N VAL A 517 8.23 13.86 -11.63
CA VAL A 517 7.60 12.95 -12.57
C VAL A 517 7.94 11.55 -12.14
N GLU A 518 6.92 10.72 -11.94
CA GLU A 518 7.06 9.33 -11.54
C GLU A 518 6.40 8.41 -12.58
N GLU A 519 7.22 7.61 -13.24
CA GLU A 519 6.77 6.56 -14.15
C GLU A 519 6.63 5.25 -13.36
N VAL A 520 5.48 4.59 -13.42
CA VAL A 520 5.17 3.43 -12.57
C VAL A 520 4.59 2.29 -13.41
N VAL A 521 5.02 1.05 -13.11
CA VAL A 521 4.37 -0.17 -13.61
C VAL A 521 3.62 -0.82 -12.45
N ILE A 522 2.30 -0.81 -12.55
CA ILE A 522 1.40 -1.31 -11.50
C ILE A 522 1.37 -2.84 -11.53
N GLU A 523 1.16 -3.46 -10.38
CA GLU A 523 0.88 -4.90 -10.31
C GLU A 523 -0.34 -5.29 -11.16
N GLY A 524 -0.26 -6.45 -11.83
CA GLY A 524 -1.29 -6.96 -12.74
C GLY A 524 -1.22 -6.41 -14.16
N THR A 525 -0.40 -5.38 -14.42
CA THR A 525 -0.22 -4.79 -15.75
C THR A 525 0.35 -5.83 -16.72
N LEU A 526 -0.20 -5.89 -17.93
CA LEU A 526 0.31 -6.76 -18.98
C LEU A 526 1.61 -6.17 -19.56
N LEU A 527 2.70 -6.93 -19.46
CA LEU A 527 4.00 -6.52 -19.95
C LEU A 527 4.48 -7.42 -21.09
N TYR A 528 5.13 -6.76 -22.05
CA TYR A 528 6.00 -7.36 -23.04
C TYR A 528 7.44 -7.31 -22.52
N VAL A 529 8.11 -8.47 -22.45
CA VAL A 529 9.52 -8.55 -22.06
C VAL A 529 10.32 -9.30 -23.11
N LEU A 530 11.33 -8.63 -23.65
CA LEU A 530 12.37 -9.21 -24.49
C LEU A 530 13.69 -9.16 -23.70
N GLY A 531 14.35 -10.30 -23.53
CA GLY A 531 15.60 -10.34 -22.78
C GLY A 531 16.36 -11.65 -22.91
N PHE A 532 17.42 -11.79 -22.11
CA PHE A 532 18.24 -13.00 -22.09
C PHE A 532 17.90 -13.85 -20.86
N ALA A 533 17.32 -15.02 -21.09
CA ALA A 533 17.06 -16.03 -20.07
C ALA A 533 18.37 -16.72 -19.65
N SER A 534 18.62 -16.71 -18.34
CA SER A 534 19.79 -17.34 -17.73
C SER A 534 19.42 -18.07 -16.43
N VAL A 535 20.26 -19.00 -15.98
CA VAL A 535 20.05 -19.69 -14.71
C VAL A 535 20.26 -18.71 -13.58
N LYS A 536 19.26 -18.59 -12.71
CA LYS A 536 19.31 -17.78 -11.50
C LYS A 536 20.49 -18.25 -10.64
N ARG A 537 21.44 -17.36 -10.37
CA ARG A 537 22.52 -17.64 -9.43
C ARG A 537 21.91 -17.66 -8.03
N SER A 538 21.80 -18.83 -7.43
CA SER A 538 21.35 -18.95 -6.05
C SER A 538 22.36 -18.29 -5.14
N ASN A 539 21.95 -17.25 -4.42
CA ASN A 539 22.72 -16.70 -3.30
C ASN A 539 22.56 -17.56 -2.03
N GLU A 540 22.18 -18.83 -2.21
CA GLU A 540 22.00 -19.76 -1.10
C GLU A 540 23.36 -20.07 -0.47
N PRO A 541 23.45 -20.06 0.87
CA PRO A 541 24.69 -20.39 1.55
C PRO A 541 25.16 -21.79 1.14
N THR A 542 26.46 -21.92 0.88
CA THR A 542 27.08 -23.21 0.52
C THR A 542 26.77 -24.24 1.61
N MET A 543 26.72 -25.53 1.26
CA MET A 543 26.53 -26.63 2.25
C MET A 543 27.44 -26.50 3.48
N ALA A 544 28.68 -26.05 3.29
CA ALA A 544 29.62 -25.80 4.38
C ALA A 544 29.12 -24.69 5.34
N GLN A 545 28.58 -23.59 4.81
CA GLN A 545 28.05 -22.48 5.61
C GLN A 545 26.78 -22.90 6.36
N LYS A 546 25.87 -23.65 5.72
CA LYS A 546 24.67 -24.21 6.37
C LYS A 546 25.04 -25.13 7.54
N LYS A 547 26.05 -25.99 7.37
CA LYS A 547 26.58 -26.85 8.44
C LYS A 547 27.16 -26.04 9.60
N VAL A 548 27.92 -24.98 9.31
CA VAL A 548 28.51 -24.11 10.35
C VAL A 548 27.43 -23.39 11.15
N GLU A 549 26.39 -22.87 10.50
CA GLU A 549 25.29 -22.20 11.21
C GLU A 549 24.47 -23.21 12.03
N ALA A 550 24.15 -24.38 11.50
CA ALA A 550 23.46 -25.43 12.25
C ALA A 550 24.27 -25.91 13.48
N LEU A 551 25.61 -25.97 13.38
CA LEU A 551 26.47 -26.23 14.52
C LEU A 551 26.46 -25.07 15.54
N ARG A 552 26.36 -23.82 15.09
CA ARG A 552 26.24 -22.65 15.96
C ARG A 552 24.90 -22.63 16.70
N GLU A 553 23.81 -23.00 16.03
CA GLU A 553 22.49 -23.17 16.64
C GLU A 553 22.50 -24.29 17.67
N LEU A 554 23.12 -25.44 17.33
CA LEU A 554 23.29 -26.53 18.28
C LEU A 554 24.04 -26.06 19.53
N LYS A 555 25.15 -25.33 19.38
CA LYS A 555 25.90 -24.73 20.51
C LYS A 555 25.12 -23.72 21.35
N ARG A 556 24.08 -23.09 20.80
CA ARG A 556 23.24 -22.11 21.49
C ARG A 556 22.12 -22.75 22.31
N ASN A 557 21.79 -24.02 22.07
CA ASN A 557 20.70 -24.71 22.75
C ASN A 557 21.26 -25.75 23.73
N PRO A 558 21.33 -25.44 25.05
CA PRO A 558 21.86 -26.34 26.06
C PRO A 558 21.15 -27.71 26.09
N GLN A 559 19.84 -27.73 25.87
CA GLN A 559 19.04 -28.97 25.87
C GLN A 559 19.36 -29.88 24.67
N ALA A 560 19.77 -29.29 23.54
CA ALA A 560 20.13 -30.07 22.35
C ALA A 560 21.56 -30.60 22.42
N ILE A 561 22.43 -29.95 23.20
CA ILE A 561 23.81 -30.36 23.51
C ILE A 561 23.80 -31.55 24.47
N GLU A 562 22.92 -31.52 25.47
CA GLU A 562 22.74 -32.58 26.48
C GLU A 562 22.34 -33.93 25.87
N GLN A 563 21.69 -33.94 24.71
CA GLN A 563 21.36 -35.17 23.98
C GLN A 563 22.59 -35.93 23.45
N PHE A 564 23.75 -35.28 23.43
CA PHE A 564 25.01 -35.86 22.98
C PHE A 564 25.98 -36.13 24.14
N ASP A 565 25.60 -35.83 25.38
CA ASP A 565 26.32 -36.16 26.61
C ASP A 565 25.93 -37.60 27.03
N ALA A 566 26.76 -38.57 26.65
CA ALA A 566 26.45 -39.99 26.78
C ALA A 566 26.90 -40.56 28.14
N ASP A 567 27.90 -39.95 28.77
CA ASP A 567 28.41 -40.36 30.08
C ASP A 567 27.81 -39.54 31.25
N GLY A 568 27.09 -38.45 30.96
CA GLY A 568 26.32 -37.67 31.92
C GLY A 568 27.20 -36.82 32.84
N ASP A 569 28.43 -36.52 32.43
CA ASP A 569 29.42 -35.81 33.24
C ASP A 569 29.27 -34.27 33.14
N GLY A 570 28.37 -33.78 32.28
CA GLY A 570 28.08 -32.37 32.04
C GLY A 570 29.11 -31.66 31.17
N ARG A 571 30.04 -32.38 30.53
CA ARG A 571 31.11 -31.87 29.66
C ARG A 571 31.24 -32.72 28.39
N ILE A 572 30.90 -32.14 27.24
CA ILE A 572 31.06 -32.85 25.96
C ILE A 572 32.54 -33.14 25.64
N SER A 573 32.84 -34.43 25.52
CA SER A 573 34.12 -34.97 25.04
C SER A 573 34.32 -34.80 23.53
N GLU A 574 35.54 -35.00 23.03
CA GLU A 574 35.83 -34.87 21.59
C GLU A 574 35.03 -35.89 20.73
N GLN A 575 34.80 -37.09 21.26
CA GLN A 575 34.06 -38.15 20.57
C GLN A 575 32.55 -37.87 20.51
N GLU A 576 31.98 -37.34 21.58
CA GLU A 576 30.59 -36.89 21.62
C GLU A 576 30.36 -35.68 20.72
N TRP A 577 31.33 -34.78 20.66
CA TRP A 577 31.29 -33.65 19.74
C TRP A 577 31.35 -34.09 18.26
N ASP A 578 32.09 -35.16 17.95
CA ASP A 578 32.09 -35.76 16.62
C ASP A 578 30.76 -36.39 16.23
N SER A 579 30.10 -37.07 17.18
CA SER A 579 28.76 -37.62 16.95
C SER A 579 27.74 -36.50 16.67
N ALA A 580 27.81 -35.39 17.41
CA ALA A 580 27.02 -34.20 17.19
C ALA A 580 27.26 -33.57 15.81
N ARG A 581 28.53 -33.49 15.36
CA ARG A 581 28.89 -32.98 14.02
C ARG A 581 28.28 -33.84 12.91
N GLN A 582 28.32 -35.16 13.04
CA GLN A 582 27.76 -36.08 12.06
C GLN A 582 26.22 -35.99 12.03
N ALA A 583 25.57 -35.96 13.19
CA ALA A 583 24.12 -35.82 13.29
C ALA A 583 23.62 -34.51 12.65
N VAL A 584 24.32 -33.39 12.87
CA VAL A 584 23.99 -32.11 12.23
C VAL A 584 24.23 -32.16 10.72
N ALA A 585 25.33 -32.76 10.26
CA ALA A 585 25.62 -32.90 8.84
C ALA A 585 24.53 -33.71 8.11
N ASP A 586 24.07 -34.81 8.72
CA ASP A 586 23.01 -35.65 8.20
C ASP A 586 21.66 -34.96 8.22
N LYS A 587 21.35 -34.20 9.27
CA LYS A 587 20.13 -33.39 9.36
C LYS A 587 20.07 -32.35 8.24
N VAL A 588 21.13 -31.55 8.07
CA VAL A 588 21.24 -30.55 7.01
C VAL A 588 21.13 -31.19 5.62
N LEU A 589 21.75 -32.37 5.43
CA LEU A 589 21.65 -33.12 4.17
C LEU A 589 20.23 -33.63 3.90
N ARG A 590 19.54 -34.18 4.91
CA ARG A 590 18.14 -34.64 4.76
C ARG A 590 17.20 -33.49 4.44
N GLU A 591 17.35 -32.35 5.11
CA GLU A 591 16.57 -31.14 4.83
C GLU A 591 16.81 -30.62 3.40
N GLU A 592 18.05 -30.64 2.92
CA GLU A 592 18.39 -30.32 1.52
C GLU A 592 17.75 -31.29 0.53
N LEU A 593 17.82 -32.60 0.80
CA LEU A 593 17.22 -33.61 -0.05
C LEU A 593 15.70 -33.51 -0.08
N GLN A 594 15.06 -33.18 1.05
CA GLN A 594 13.61 -32.91 1.12
C GLN A 594 13.23 -31.65 0.34
N LYS A 595 13.99 -30.56 0.49
CA LYS A 595 13.82 -29.34 -0.32
C LYS A 595 14.02 -29.59 -1.82
N LYS A 596 14.95 -30.45 -2.21
CA LYS A 596 15.15 -30.85 -3.62
C LYS A 596 14.06 -31.80 -4.14
N LYS A 597 13.49 -32.65 -3.28
CA LYS A 597 12.35 -33.53 -3.61
C LYS A 597 11.06 -32.74 -3.82
N GLN A 598 10.87 -31.61 -3.15
CA GLN A 598 9.94 -30.57 -3.57
C GLN A 598 10.47 -29.93 -4.87
N ARG A 599 10.26 -30.61 -6.00
CA ARG A 599 10.73 -30.15 -7.32
C ARG A 599 10.22 -28.74 -7.60
N LYS A 600 11.09 -27.74 -7.43
CA LYS A 600 10.90 -26.40 -7.99
C LYS A 600 10.71 -26.56 -9.50
N LYS A 601 9.69 -25.91 -10.07
CA LYS A 601 9.45 -25.96 -11.52
C LYS A 601 10.65 -25.33 -12.24
N GLN A 602 10.99 -25.80 -13.43
CA GLN A 602 12.14 -25.33 -14.21
C GLN A 602 12.18 -23.79 -14.37
N GLU A 603 10.99 -23.16 -14.47
CA GLU A 603 10.80 -21.71 -14.55
C GLU A 603 11.29 -20.93 -13.32
N GLU A 604 11.25 -21.52 -12.11
CA GLU A 604 11.70 -20.88 -10.87
C GLU A 604 13.24 -20.72 -10.79
N HIS A 605 13.96 -21.42 -11.67
CA HIS A 605 15.42 -21.36 -11.77
C HIS A 605 15.91 -20.43 -12.88
N ILE A 606 15.00 -19.77 -13.61
CA ILE A 606 15.35 -18.92 -14.74
C ILE A 606 15.08 -17.45 -14.38
N VAL A 607 16.04 -16.60 -14.70
CA VAL A 607 15.90 -15.14 -14.64
C VAL A 607 16.14 -14.55 -16.04
N ILE A 608 15.24 -13.66 -16.47
CA ILE A 608 15.39 -12.89 -17.70
C ILE A 608 15.99 -11.54 -17.35
N GLY A 609 17.16 -11.25 -17.89
CA GLY A 609 17.88 -10.00 -17.61
C GLY A 609 18.69 -9.51 -18.81
N LYS A 610 19.49 -8.46 -18.58
CA LYS A 610 20.32 -7.85 -19.61
C LYS A 610 21.64 -8.60 -19.78
N LYS A 611 22.03 -8.86 -21.04
CA LYS A 611 23.34 -9.40 -21.41
C LYS A 611 24.10 -8.44 -22.33
N LYS A 612 25.42 -8.33 -22.18
CA LYS A 612 26.27 -7.47 -23.03
C LYS A 612 26.08 -7.82 -24.51
N GLY A 613 25.80 -6.80 -25.33
CA GLY A 613 25.57 -6.96 -26.77
C GLY A 613 24.20 -7.54 -27.17
N ARG A 614 23.27 -7.71 -26.23
CA ARG A 614 21.89 -8.15 -26.50
C ARG A 614 20.89 -7.09 -25.98
N PRO A 615 19.81 -6.82 -26.73
CA PRO A 615 18.79 -5.88 -26.26
C PRO A 615 18.02 -6.48 -25.08
N MET A 616 17.58 -5.60 -24.17
CA MET A 616 16.56 -5.91 -23.18
C MET A 616 15.51 -4.82 -23.22
N VAL A 617 14.24 -5.22 -23.31
CA VAL A 617 13.10 -4.31 -23.43
C VAL A 617 12.01 -4.80 -22.49
N ILE A 618 11.49 -3.89 -21.66
CA ILE A 618 10.30 -4.11 -20.85
C ILE A 618 9.33 -2.98 -21.22
N ALA A 619 8.15 -3.31 -21.72
CA ALA A 619 7.19 -2.33 -22.15
C ALA A 619 5.74 -2.75 -21.83
N GLU A 620 4.94 -1.77 -21.43
CA GLU A 620 3.49 -1.89 -21.31
C GLU A 620 2.85 -1.80 -22.71
N THR A 621 2.95 -2.88 -23.48
CA THR A 621 2.42 -2.98 -24.84
C THR A 621 2.10 -4.44 -25.16
N HIS A 622 1.23 -4.65 -26.15
CA HIS A 622 0.91 -5.99 -26.66
C HIS A 622 1.92 -6.48 -27.72
N SER A 623 2.64 -5.57 -28.40
CA SER A 623 3.52 -5.90 -29.54
C SER A 623 4.81 -5.07 -29.62
N GLU A 624 5.80 -5.65 -30.30
CA GLU A 624 7.11 -5.07 -30.61
C GLU A 624 7.12 -4.09 -31.80
N GLU A 625 6.00 -3.97 -32.53
CA GLU A 625 5.92 -3.32 -33.86
C GLU A 625 6.38 -1.87 -33.86
N ARG A 626 6.07 -1.12 -32.80
CA ARG A 626 6.50 0.28 -32.66
C ARG A 626 8.02 0.42 -32.45
N LEU A 627 8.67 -0.60 -31.91
CA LEU A 627 10.11 -0.61 -31.67
C LEU A 627 10.88 -0.99 -32.95
N THR A 628 10.44 -2.04 -33.64
CA THR A 628 11.06 -2.52 -34.88
C THR A 628 10.92 -1.53 -36.04
N GLY A 629 9.78 -0.83 -36.13
CA GLY A 629 9.54 0.21 -37.14
C GLY A 629 10.54 1.37 -37.05
N ARG A 630 10.89 1.83 -35.85
CA ARG A 630 11.87 2.92 -35.66
C ARG A 630 13.26 2.50 -36.13
N TYR A 631 13.70 1.27 -35.85
CA TYR A 631 14.98 0.77 -36.33
C TYR A 631 15.02 0.61 -37.85
N ALA A 632 13.90 0.25 -38.48
CA ALA A 632 13.79 0.20 -39.94
C ALA A 632 13.96 1.59 -40.56
N ILE A 633 13.31 2.61 -40.00
CA ILE A 633 13.44 4.00 -40.44
C ILE A 633 14.89 4.47 -40.30
N TYR A 634 15.52 4.26 -39.13
CA TYR A 634 16.93 4.64 -38.92
C TYR A 634 17.88 3.93 -39.88
N ALA A 635 17.71 2.63 -40.11
CA ALA A 635 18.51 1.89 -41.08
C ALA A 635 18.33 2.45 -42.49
N SER A 636 17.10 2.74 -42.91
CA SER A 636 16.82 3.30 -44.24
C SER A 636 17.42 4.69 -44.44
N LEU A 637 17.34 5.57 -43.44
CA LEU A 637 17.92 6.92 -43.50
C LEU A 637 19.45 6.87 -43.54
N MET A 638 20.08 6.01 -42.73
CA MET A 638 21.54 5.84 -42.73
C MET A 638 22.04 5.28 -44.06
N LEU A 639 21.34 4.30 -44.63
CA LEU A 639 21.70 3.73 -45.94
C LEU A 639 21.49 4.74 -47.08
N ALA A 640 20.40 5.52 -47.06
CA ALA A 640 20.17 6.58 -48.04
C ALA A 640 21.25 7.68 -47.96
N ALA A 641 21.61 8.11 -46.75
CA ALA A 641 22.70 9.06 -46.53
C ALA A 641 24.06 8.50 -46.99
N ALA A 642 24.32 7.21 -46.75
CA ALA A 642 25.53 6.54 -47.21
C ALA A 642 25.64 6.54 -48.74
N VAL A 643 24.54 6.26 -49.46
CA VAL A 643 24.50 6.30 -50.93
C VAL A 643 24.78 7.71 -51.45
N GLY A 644 24.17 8.73 -50.85
CA GLY A 644 24.40 10.13 -51.21
C GLY A 644 25.87 10.55 -51.02
N LEU A 645 26.47 10.20 -49.88
CA LEU A 645 27.89 10.48 -49.60
C LEU A 645 28.85 9.68 -50.48
N ALA A 646 28.51 8.42 -50.81
CA ALA A 646 29.30 7.62 -51.74
C ALA A 646 29.30 8.24 -53.14
N ALA A 647 28.13 8.63 -53.66
CA ALA A 647 28.00 9.27 -54.97
C ALA A 647 28.79 10.59 -55.02
N TRP A 648 28.70 11.40 -53.97
CA TRP A 648 29.45 12.65 -53.88
C TRP A 648 30.96 12.43 -53.73
N GLY A 649 31.38 11.43 -52.93
CA GLY A 649 32.78 11.03 -52.81
C GLY A 649 33.38 10.56 -54.13
N ILE A 650 32.67 9.71 -54.88
CA ILE A 650 33.09 9.22 -56.21
C ILE A 650 33.21 10.38 -57.20
N ASN A 651 32.23 11.30 -57.23
CA ASN A 651 32.28 12.46 -58.11
C ASN A 651 33.49 13.36 -57.83
N ASN A 652 33.80 13.64 -56.56
CA ASN A 652 35.00 14.41 -56.20
C ASN A 652 36.28 13.65 -56.54
N LEU A 653 36.31 12.34 -56.35
CA LEU A 653 37.46 11.51 -56.71
C LEU A 653 37.73 11.53 -58.21
N LEU A 654 36.69 11.43 -59.05
CA LEU A 654 36.82 11.54 -60.51
C LEU A 654 37.29 12.93 -60.94
N ASN A 655 36.74 13.99 -60.34
CA ASN A 655 37.15 15.38 -60.60
C ASN A 655 38.57 15.72 -60.10
N PHE A 656 39.12 14.92 -59.18
CA PHE A 656 40.49 15.09 -58.69
C PHE A 656 41.53 14.45 -59.63
N PHE A 657 41.14 13.41 -60.37
CA PHE A 657 42.00 12.72 -61.34
C PHE A 657 41.87 13.21 -62.78
N THR A 658 40.89 14.09 -63.06
CA THR A 658 40.69 14.77 -64.34
C THR A 658 41.21 16.19 -64.26
#